data_AF-A0A644XJR8-F1
#
_entry.id   AF-A0A644XJR8-F1
#
_cell.length_a   1.000
_cell.length_b   1.000
_cell.length_c   1.000
_cell.angle_alpha   90.00
_cell.angle_beta   90.00
_cell.angle_gamma   90.00
#
_symmetry.space_group_name_H-M   'P 1'
#
loop_
_entity.id
_entity.type
_entity.pdbx_description
1 polymer ?
#
loop_
_entity_poly.entity_id
_entity_poly.type
_entity_poly.pdbx_seq_one_letter_code
_entity_poly.pdbx_strand_id
1 'polypeptide(L)'
;MITRDKKDFYRTGIFFLFNIIEGIIAILVTASISADPKNAVIFGLSKSRFAFLAIAGLVVLAQVAFLLSSKWMARLGCYISDPKRAHSWLTWLGIFSLSSLWVTIWFPAQRLAELAALFTRFQPMLVWVELMLFQFYLYARISRHEVDFGYFVKFFRENKKTVFWALALAAVLLVAFLALRFLGSDKTENQYYFPPSAPFSALEIILSLLLFVILKQFESRSGNNKTPKWVSWFGFFFFWVVTASIWGSTPLICSDDRLGPFPPNNICYPSINDAVYSIGSHYITLGQGIYHHWLTDKPLYMAFLALSQWLLGPSIDKYILLQVVLIAMIPAILFLLGKKYFGLSGGVFAGLLSILAGENAILLYTKVSGINVWFENPELLVALLLILFCLVVVKWFEFPNRYYLAAAAGALFGAALLTRYNPVFIAPVILLVFIVVFRKYPNVLWRGILAFVIAFLLVFSPWMISARDSNGKNYYLTKIEDVLISRYSIGDRTNSDNTPPAVEPEAQQTIPSTVTLNYKDQPVDSSGLGGIVYHFFNNEYQALGILPVNFTILSNSDQVAQPIWDLSESRPFWKAEFSIENLILLFVNLGIFLIGILSLFKKFGVIGLIPLIIQISYHFGNAFAKTSGGRYMQPVNWVTYLYIVAGLVALLLFLMNLFRKEKFRLNMPVFQKEDQIHPVAGHFFGPKQWGVLGLALLFGMVLPILNMLPNQLPAESGQDVTQTAAQTLVNAGVLTEEQWQNFIGNPNSLVVQGAAYHASYFRSKFYNIGDPGLETMVLGQKHVLVSYLFMKFPQEKLSDGSNVILVGCKLGQDSLWGANRIILRSFALIQTDNEASLLLDSKANWTCP
;
A
#
# COMPACT_ATOMS: atom_id res chain seq x y z
N MET A 1 51.86 -19.32 -25.47
CA MET A 1 52.01 -17.85 -25.41
C MET A 1 51.43 -17.16 -26.65
N ILE A 2 51.81 -17.56 -27.87
CA ILE A 2 51.38 -16.94 -29.16
C ILE A 2 49.84 -16.90 -29.38
N THR A 3 49.09 -17.88 -28.87
CA THR A 3 47.61 -17.93 -29.00
C THR A 3 46.86 -17.00 -28.06
N ARG A 4 47.48 -16.57 -26.95
CA ARG A 4 46.88 -15.66 -25.97
C ARG A 4 46.98 -14.21 -26.45
N ASP A 5 48.15 -13.83 -26.99
CA ASP A 5 48.39 -12.51 -27.59
C ASP A 5 47.42 -12.20 -28.74
N LYS A 6 47.12 -13.19 -29.59
CA LYS A 6 46.16 -13.00 -30.70
C LYS A 6 44.74 -12.71 -30.20
N LYS A 7 44.25 -13.44 -29.18
CA LYS A 7 42.87 -13.23 -28.67
C LYS A 7 42.71 -11.90 -27.96
N ASP A 8 43.71 -11.50 -27.16
CA ASP A 8 43.69 -10.21 -26.47
C ASP A 8 43.81 -9.03 -27.45
N PHE A 9 44.58 -9.20 -28.53
CA PHE A 9 44.63 -8.26 -29.65
C PHE A 9 43.26 -8.02 -30.30
N TYR A 10 42.53 -9.09 -30.69
CA TYR A 10 41.19 -8.96 -31.29
C TYR A 10 40.17 -8.32 -30.34
N ARG A 11 40.17 -8.71 -29.06
CA ARG A 11 39.27 -8.11 -28.04
C ARG A 11 39.50 -6.61 -27.88
N THR A 12 40.77 -6.19 -27.89
CA THR A 12 41.16 -4.78 -27.80
C THR A 12 40.69 -4.01 -29.03
N GLY A 13 40.86 -4.58 -30.23
CA GLY A 13 40.37 -3.98 -31.47
C GLY A 13 38.85 -3.82 -31.51
N ILE A 14 38.09 -4.82 -31.06
CA ILE A 14 36.62 -4.76 -30.97
C ILE A 14 36.18 -3.64 -30.01
N PHE A 15 36.83 -3.51 -28.85
CA PHE A 15 36.53 -2.43 -27.89
C PHE A 15 36.70 -1.04 -28.52
N PHE A 16 37.82 -0.77 -29.19
CA PHE A 16 38.03 0.52 -29.86
C PHE A 16 37.08 0.75 -31.03
N LEU A 17 36.76 -0.31 -31.80
CA LEU A 17 35.81 -0.20 -32.91
C LEU A 17 34.41 0.24 -32.45
N PHE A 18 33.89 -0.37 -31.38
CA PHE A 18 32.59 0.04 -30.81
C PHE A 18 32.62 1.49 -30.33
N ASN A 19 33.64 1.88 -29.57
CA ASN A 19 33.77 3.26 -29.07
C ASN A 19 33.89 4.29 -30.20
N ILE A 20 34.57 3.98 -31.30
CA ILE A 20 34.67 4.86 -32.47
C ILE A 20 33.30 5.04 -33.14
N ILE A 21 32.57 3.94 -33.36
CA ILE A 21 31.23 3.99 -33.98
C ILE A 21 30.28 4.80 -33.10
N GLU A 22 30.25 4.53 -31.79
CA GLU A 22 29.42 5.25 -30.83
C GLU A 22 29.82 6.73 -30.71
N GLY A 23 31.11 7.04 -30.80
CA GLY A 23 31.61 8.41 -30.81
C GLY A 23 31.19 9.19 -32.05
N ILE A 24 31.23 8.56 -33.23
CA ILE A 24 30.72 9.16 -34.46
C ILE A 24 29.21 9.40 -34.33
N ILE A 25 28.44 8.43 -33.82
CA ILE A 25 27.00 8.60 -33.57
C ILE A 25 26.74 9.76 -32.60
N ALA A 26 27.47 9.82 -31.49
CA ALA A 26 27.33 10.91 -30.52
C ALA A 26 27.63 12.28 -31.14
N ILE A 27 28.67 12.39 -31.97
CA ILE A 27 29.00 13.61 -32.73
C ILE A 27 27.86 13.98 -33.66
N LEU A 28 27.33 13.03 -34.45
CA LEU A 28 26.24 13.27 -35.40
C LEU A 28 24.95 13.71 -34.69
N VAL A 29 24.57 13.03 -33.61
CA VAL A 29 23.39 13.39 -32.80
C VAL A 29 23.60 14.76 -32.15
N THR A 30 24.78 15.01 -31.58
CA THR A 30 25.10 16.32 -30.99
C THR A 30 25.11 17.43 -32.04
N ALA A 31 25.42 17.13 -33.31
CA ALA A 31 25.38 18.06 -34.44
C ALA A 31 23.96 18.28 -35.02
N SER A 32 23.02 17.35 -34.82
CA SER A 32 21.64 17.48 -35.33
C SER A 32 20.69 18.28 -34.42
N ILE A 33 21.04 18.48 -33.14
CA ILE A 33 20.26 19.29 -32.21
C ILE A 33 20.16 20.76 -32.70
N SER A 34 19.01 21.42 -32.55
CA SER A 34 18.81 22.78 -33.06
C SER A 34 19.77 23.80 -32.40
N ALA A 35 20.26 24.74 -33.21
CA ALA A 35 21.15 25.81 -32.76
C ALA A 35 20.39 26.86 -31.94
N ASP A 36 21.07 27.45 -30.94
CA ASP A 36 20.60 28.68 -30.30
C ASP A 36 20.97 29.87 -31.21
N PRO A 37 20.01 30.56 -31.85
CA PRO A 37 20.30 31.64 -32.80
C PRO A 37 21.06 32.80 -32.16
N LYS A 38 20.90 33.03 -30.84
CA LYS A 38 21.53 34.14 -30.13
C LYS A 38 23.02 33.92 -29.84
N ASN A 39 23.49 32.68 -29.86
CA ASN A 39 24.85 32.30 -29.45
C ASN A 39 25.64 31.58 -30.56
N ALA A 40 25.15 31.59 -31.80
CA ALA A 40 25.80 30.95 -32.94
C ALA A 40 27.06 31.70 -33.40
N VAL A 41 28.13 30.98 -33.72
CA VAL A 41 29.43 31.57 -34.15
C VAL A 41 29.86 31.06 -35.53
N ILE A 42 30.13 29.75 -35.67
CA ILE A 42 30.62 29.15 -36.93
C ILE A 42 29.66 28.02 -37.33
N PHE A 43 29.20 28.00 -38.58
CA PHE A 43 28.20 27.05 -39.13
C PHE A 43 26.88 26.96 -38.34
N GLY A 44 26.49 28.04 -37.65
CA GLY A 44 25.29 28.04 -36.79
C GLY A 44 25.49 27.37 -35.43
N LEU A 45 26.70 26.88 -35.09
CA LEU A 45 26.98 26.23 -33.81
C LEU A 45 27.45 27.24 -32.75
N SER A 46 27.07 27.03 -31.48
CA SER A 46 27.57 27.83 -30.35
C SER A 46 29.04 27.51 -30.01
N LYS A 47 29.74 28.43 -29.34
CA LYS A 47 31.16 28.23 -28.93
C LYS A 47 31.36 26.95 -28.12
N SER A 48 30.47 26.69 -27.15
CA SER A 48 30.52 25.48 -26.33
C SER A 48 30.33 24.21 -27.16
N ARG A 49 29.39 24.23 -28.12
CA ARG A 49 29.10 23.08 -28.99
C ARG A 49 30.25 22.78 -29.95
N PHE A 50 30.86 23.81 -30.52
CA PHE A 50 32.05 23.64 -31.36
C PHE A 50 33.22 23.03 -30.57
N ALA A 51 33.46 23.50 -29.34
CA ALA A 51 34.49 22.93 -28.48
C ALA A 51 34.22 21.45 -28.15
N PHE A 52 32.97 21.10 -27.82
CA PHE A 52 32.59 19.70 -27.56
C PHE A 52 32.79 18.80 -28.77
N LEU A 53 32.33 19.22 -29.96
CA LEU A 53 32.50 18.45 -31.19
C LEU A 53 33.98 18.32 -31.58
N ALA A 54 34.79 19.36 -31.38
CA ALA A 54 36.23 19.33 -31.64
C ALA A 54 36.95 18.35 -30.69
N ILE A 55 36.64 18.39 -29.39
CA ILE A 55 37.20 17.44 -28.41
C ILE A 55 36.77 16.01 -28.74
N ALA A 56 35.48 15.79 -29.02
CA ALA A 56 34.98 14.46 -29.39
C ALA A 56 35.65 13.93 -30.66
N GLY A 57 35.80 14.78 -31.69
CA GLY A 57 36.51 14.45 -32.92
C GLY A 57 37.98 14.09 -32.68
N LEU A 58 38.69 14.85 -31.83
CA LEU A 58 40.07 14.54 -31.44
C LEU A 58 40.17 13.20 -30.70
N VAL A 59 39.21 12.89 -29.81
CA VAL A 59 39.16 11.60 -29.10
C VAL A 59 38.92 10.44 -30.08
N VAL A 60 37.98 10.59 -31.02
CA VAL A 60 37.76 9.57 -32.07
C VAL A 60 39.02 9.38 -32.93
N LEU A 61 39.67 10.45 -33.36
CA LEU A 61 40.92 10.38 -34.13
C LEU A 61 42.04 9.70 -33.34
N ALA A 62 42.17 9.99 -32.05
CA ALA A 62 43.13 9.33 -31.18
C ALA A 62 42.85 7.83 -31.05
N GLN A 63 41.57 7.43 -30.93
CA GLN A 63 41.18 6.01 -30.89
C GLN A 63 41.45 5.30 -32.23
N VAL A 64 41.19 5.96 -33.38
CA VAL A 64 41.52 5.43 -34.71
C VAL A 64 43.02 5.24 -34.85
N ALA A 65 43.84 6.24 -34.46
CA ALA A 65 45.29 6.13 -34.48
C ALA A 65 45.79 4.98 -33.59
N PHE A 66 45.16 4.76 -32.43
CA PHE A 66 45.47 3.65 -31.54
C PHE A 66 45.10 2.29 -32.16
N LEU A 67 43.93 2.19 -32.81
CA LEU A 67 43.46 0.99 -33.52
C LEU A 67 44.37 0.62 -34.71
N LEU A 68 44.97 1.61 -35.38
CA LEU A 68 45.93 1.37 -36.47
C LEU A 68 47.32 0.93 -35.98
N SER A 69 47.62 1.10 -34.67
CA SER A 69 48.92 0.74 -34.10
C SER A 69 48.94 -0.65 -33.47
N SER A 70 49.43 -1.64 -34.22
CA SER A 70 49.50 -3.03 -33.76
C SER A 70 50.35 -3.22 -32.48
N LYS A 71 51.43 -2.44 -32.33
CA LYS A 71 52.32 -2.48 -31.14
C LYS A 71 51.62 -2.02 -29.87
N TRP A 72 50.85 -0.92 -29.94
CA TRP A 72 50.18 -0.35 -28.77
C TRP A 72 48.95 -1.18 -28.36
N MET A 73 48.18 -1.70 -29.33
CA MET A 73 47.07 -2.61 -29.04
C MET A 73 47.53 -3.88 -28.32
N ALA A 74 48.62 -4.50 -28.78
CA ALA A 74 49.17 -5.69 -28.12
C ALA A 74 49.64 -5.39 -26.69
N ARG A 75 50.34 -4.26 -26.47
CA ARG A 75 50.79 -3.83 -25.14
C ARG A 75 49.64 -3.58 -24.17
N LEU A 76 48.61 -2.86 -24.60
CA LEU A 76 47.44 -2.54 -23.78
C LEU A 76 46.65 -3.81 -23.42
N GLY A 77 46.43 -4.69 -24.41
CA GLY A 77 45.78 -5.99 -24.22
C GLY A 77 46.47 -6.84 -23.16
N CYS A 78 47.80 -7.01 -23.26
CA CYS A 78 48.57 -7.77 -22.28
C CYS A 78 48.61 -7.11 -20.90
N TYR A 79 48.63 -5.77 -20.84
CA TYR A 79 48.58 -5.04 -19.57
C TYR A 79 47.27 -5.29 -18.82
N ILE A 80 46.15 -5.29 -19.55
CA ILE A 80 44.81 -5.41 -18.98
C ILE A 80 44.47 -6.88 -18.66
N SER A 81 44.95 -7.83 -19.47
CA SER A 81 44.69 -9.27 -19.31
C SER A 81 45.55 -9.94 -18.22
N ASP A 82 46.50 -9.22 -17.61
CA ASP A 82 47.31 -9.73 -16.50
C ASP A 82 46.47 -9.91 -15.20
N PRO A 83 46.22 -11.17 -14.77
CA PRO A 83 45.42 -11.45 -13.58
C PRO A 83 46.12 -11.08 -12.27
N LYS A 84 47.46 -10.88 -12.27
CA LYS A 84 48.20 -10.48 -11.06
C LYS A 84 47.90 -9.03 -10.65
N ARG A 85 47.37 -8.22 -11.58
CA ARG A 85 46.95 -6.83 -11.35
C ARG A 85 45.46 -6.75 -11.05
N ALA A 86 45.01 -7.50 -10.05
CA ALA A 86 43.62 -7.51 -9.59
C ALA A 86 43.29 -6.16 -8.95
N HIS A 87 42.45 -5.38 -9.65
CA HIS A 87 42.08 -4.04 -9.22
C HIS A 87 40.69 -4.10 -8.60
N SER A 88 40.60 -3.93 -7.28
CA SER A 88 39.30 -3.84 -6.59
C SER A 88 38.42 -2.71 -7.13
N TRP A 89 39.00 -1.68 -7.76
CA TRP A 89 38.28 -0.55 -8.32
C TRP A 89 37.49 -0.89 -9.59
N LEU A 90 37.81 -1.97 -10.33
CA LEU A 90 37.10 -2.35 -11.55
C LEU A 90 35.62 -2.67 -11.29
N THR A 91 35.31 -3.34 -10.17
CA THR A 91 33.92 -3.62 -9.80
C THR A 91 33.15 -2.32 -9.55
N TRP A 92 33.79 -1.36 -8.89
CA TRP A 92 33.20 -0.04 -8.61
C TRP A 92 33.02 0.79 -9.87
N LEU A 93 33.98 0.73 -10.80
CA LEU A 93 33.85 1.35 -12.12
C LEU A 93 32.60 0.84 -12.84
N GLY A 94 32.40 -0.48 -12.91
CA GLY A 94 31.24 -1.06 -13.58
C GLY A 94 29.91 -0.68 -12.93
N ILE A 95 29.84 -0.65 -11.59
CA ILE A 95 28.64 -0.21 -10.86
C ILE A 95 28.36 1.27 -11.14
N PHE A 96 29.38 2.12 -11.02
CA PHE A 96 29.25 3.56 -11.24
C PHE A 96 28.89 3.89 -12.69
N SER A 97 29.58 3.30 -13.67
CA SER A 97 29.34 3.55 -15.09
C SER A 97 27.97 3.06 -15.52
N LEU A 98 27.51 1.89 -15.06
CA LEU A 98 26.19 1.36 -15.41
C LEU A 98 25.05 2.18 -14.80
N SER A 99 25.18 2.56 -13.53
CA SER A 99 24.17 3.38 -12.85
C SER A 99 24.10 4.79 -13.44
N SER A 100 25.24 5.43 -13.67
CA SER A 100 25.29 6.76 -14.29
C SER A 100 24.73 6.71 -15.71
N LEU A 101 25.14 5.73 -16.52
CA LEU A 101 24.60 5.52 -17.87
C LEU A 101 23.08 5.38 -17.89
N TRP A 102 22.53 4.56 -17.00
CA TRP A 102 21.09 4.38 -16.91
C TRP A 102 20.39 5.69 -16.53
N VAL A 103 20.91 6.42 -15.55
CA VAL A 103 20.36 7.73 -15.16
C VAL A 103 20.43 8.69 -16.34
N THR A 104 21.58 8.84 -16.99
CA THR A 104 21.77 9.78 -18.10
C THR A 104 20.85 9.47 -19.29
N ILE A 105 20.61 8.20 -19.63
CA ILE A 105 19.71 7.82 -20.73
C ILE A 105 18.26 8.15 -20.40
N TRP A 106 17.82 7.84 -19.18
CA TRP A 106 16.39 7.87 -18.82
C TRP A 106 15.95 9.10 -18.03
N PHE A 107 16.87 10.00 -17.68
CA PHE A 107 16.54 11.23 -16.95
C PHE A 107 15.86 12.25 -17.88
N PRO A 108 14.63 12.70 -17.57
CA PRO A 108 13.94 13.69 -18.40
C PRO A 108 14.55 15.08 -18.22
N ALA A 109 15.07 15.65 -19.31
CA ALA A 109 15.78 16.93 -19.31
C ALA A 109 14.96 18.08 -18.70
N GLN A 110 13.63 18.06 -18.85
CA GLN A 110 12.71 19.08 -18.36
C GLN A 110 12.80 19.29 -16.84
N ARG A 111 13.19 18.26 -16.09
CA ARG A 111 13.37 18.35 -14.62
C ARG A 111 14.53 19.24 -14.20
N LEU A 112 15.45 19.56 -15.11
CA LEU A 112 16.59 20.45 -14.85
C LEU A 112 16.26 21.94 -15.09
N ALA A 113 15.01 22.28 -15.43
CA ALA A 113 14.54 23.64 -15.66
C ALA A 113 15.49 24.43 -16.58
N GLU A 114 16.20 25.43 -16.05
CA GLU A 114 17.15 26.28 -16.80
C GLU A 114 18.29 25.47 -17.45
N LEU A 115 18.69 24.36 -16.84
CA LEU A 115 19.75 23.49 -17.33
C LEU A 115 19.25 22.42 -18.34
N ALA A 116 17.95 22.37 -18.63
CA ALA A 116 17.38 21.37 -19.54
C ALA A 116 18.03 21.41 -20.93
N ALA A 117 18.15 22.60 -21.52
CA ALA A 117 18.75 22.78 -22.84
C ALA A 117 20.25 22.44 -22.86
N LEU A 118 20.96 22.71 -21.76
CA LEU A 118 22.38 22.34 -21.61
C LEU A 118 22.51 20.81 -21.52
N PHE A 119 21.68 20.18 -20.70
CA PHE A 119 21.68 18.73 -20.52
C PHE A 119 21.34 18.00 -21.83
N THR A 120 20.28 18.39 -22.55
CA THR A 120 19.93 17.77 -23.84
C THR A 120 21.07 17.84 -24.86
N ARG A 121 21.86 18.93 -24.86
CA ARG A 121 23.03 19.08 -25.73
C ARG A 121 24.23 18.26 -25.29
N PHE A 122 24.41 18.08 -23.98
CA PHE A 122 25.53 17.36 -23.38
C PHE A 122 25.29 15.84 -23.30
N GLN A 123 24.03 15.43 -23.23
CA GLN A 123 23.60 14.04 -23.01
C GLN A 123 24.23 13.04 -23.98
N PRO A 124 24.29 13.26 -25.32
CA PRO A 124 24.88 12.27 -26.23
C PRO A 124 26.38 12.02 -25.96
N MET A 125 27.11 13.09 -25.59
CA MET A 125 28.53 13.00 -25.25
C MET A 125 28.74 12.31 -23.90
N LEU A 126 27.89 12.62 -22.92
CA LEU A 126 27.92 11.98 -21.61
C LEU A 126 27.62 10.48 -21.71
N VAL A 127 26.59 10.11 -22.48
CA VAL A 127 26.25 8.70 -22.78
C VAL A 127 27.44 7.98 -23.42
N TRP A 128 28.13 8.62 -24.38
CA TRP A 128 29.30 8.01 -25.01
C TRP A 128 30.46 7.77 -24.02
N VAL A 129 30.76 8.74 -23.15
CA VAL A 129 31.79 8.59 -22.11
C VAL A 129 31.41 7.47 -21.13
N GLU A 130 30.17 7.44 -20.67
CA GLU A 130 29.69 6.43 -19.73
C GLU A 130 29.65 5.02 -20.34
N LEU A 131 29.25 4.90 -21.62
CA LEU A 131 29.35 3.67 -22.40
C LEU A 131 30.80 3.20 -22.51
N MET A 132 31.74 4.10 -22.84
CA MET A 132 33.15 3.78 -22.93
C MET A 132 33.69 3.22 -21.61
N LEU A 133 33.33 3.81 -20.48
CA LEU A 133 33.71 3.31 -19.14
C LEU A 133 33.12 1.93 -18.85
N PHE A 134 31.84 1.71 -19.17
CA PHE A 134 31.17 0.42 -18.96
C PHE A 134 31.71 -0.68 -19.89
N GLN A 135 31.95 -0.35 -21.16
CA GLN A 135 32.59 -1.26 -22.11
C GLN A 135 34.01 -1.60 -21.69
N PHE A 136 34.76 -0.63 -21.16
CA PHE A 136 36.10 -0.88 -20.62
C PHE A 136 36.05 -1.86 -19.43
N TYR A 137 35.06 -1.70 -18.54
CA TYR A 137 34.79 -2.65 -17.47
C TYR A 137 34.54 -4.08 -18.01
N LEU A 138 33.64 -4.23 -18.98
CA LEU A 138 33.34 -5.53 -19.60
C LEU A 138 34.58 -6.12 -20.29
N TYR A 139 35.29 -5.33 -21.08
CA TYR A 139 36.51 -5.71 -21.77
C TYR A 139 37.60 -6.18 -20.79
N ALA A 140 37.82 -5.46 -19.70
CA ALA A 140 38.79 -5.84 -18.68
C ALA A 140 38.42 -7.18 -18.00
N ARG A 141 37.14 -7.36 -17.62
CA ARG A 141 36.64 -8.61 -16.99
C ARG A 141 36.72 -9.82 -17.93
N ILE A 142 36.33 -9.64 -19.20
CA ILE A 142 36.38 -10.70 -20.23
C ILE A 142 37.82 -11.10 -20.53
N SER A 143 38.72 -10.11 -20.66
CA SER A 143 40.14 -10.35 -20.96
C SER A 143 40.87 -11.06 -19.81
N ARG A 144 40.43 -10.84 -18.57
CA ARG A 144 40.95 -11.53 -17.37
C ARG A 144 40.33 -12.91 -17.11
N HIS A 145 39.41 -13.37 -17.97
CA HIS A 145 38.65 -14.60 -17.77
C HIS A 145 37.89 -14.64 -16.43
N GLU A 146 37.42 -13.48 -15.97
CA GLU A 146 36.60 -13.35 -14.76
C GLU A 146 35.10 -13.54 -15.07
N VAL A 147 34.73 -13.51 -16.35
CA VAL A 147 33.37 -13.80 -16.82
C VAL A 147 33.22 -15.29 -17.12
N ASP A 148 32.30 -15.95 -16.42
CA ASP A 148 32.02 -17.37 -16.53
C ASP A 148 30.80 -17.62 -17.42
N PHE A 149 31.01 -17.59 -18.75
CA PHE A 149 29.97 -17.94 -19.72
C PHE A 149 29.51 -19.41 -19.60
N GLY A 150 30.37 -20.29 -19.08
CA GLY A 150 30.03 -21.68 -18.79
C GLY A 150 28.96 -21.80 -17.72
N TYR A 151 29.02 -20.95 -16.68
CA TYR A 151 27.97 -20.86 -15.65
C TYR A 151 26.62 -20.47 -16.22
N PHE A 152 26.55 -19.53 -17.17
CA PHE A 152 25.28 -19.15 -17.83
C PHE A 152 24.63 -20.38 -18.50
N VAL A 153 25.37 -21.06 -19.37
CA VAL A 153 24.86 -22.23 -20.10
C VAL A 153 24.53 -23.37 -19.13
N LYS A 154 25.37 -23.60 -18.12
CA LYS A 154 25.14 -24.62 -17.09
C LYS A 154 23.89 -24.33 -16.28
N PHE A 155 23.68 -23.07 -15.87
CA PHE A 155 22.51 -22.64 -15.12
C PHE A 155 21.22 -22.93 -15.89
N PHE A 156 21.12 -22.52 -17.15
CA PHE A 156 19.92 -22.80 -17.96
C PHE A 156 19.74 -24.30 -18.23
N ARG A 157 20.82 -25.05 -18.42
CA ARG A 157 20.76 -26.51 -18.62
C ARG A 157 20.25 -27.24 -17.38
N GLU A 158 20.76 -26.90 -16.21
CA GLU A 158 20.37 -27.48 -14.92
C GLU A 158 18.93 -27.08 -14.52
N ASN A 159 18.50 -25.88 -14.92
CA ASN A 159 17.19 -25.32 -14.57
C ASN A 159 16.16 -25.37 -15.72
N LYS A 160 16.42 -26.13 -16.79
CA LYS A 160 15.60 -26.12 -18.02
C LYS A 160 14.11 -26.32 -17.75
N LYS A 161 13.75 -27.22 -16.83
CA LYS A 161 12.35 -27.49 -16.47
C LYS A 161 11.73 -26.29 -15.77
N THR A 162 12.42 -25.69 -14.80
CA THR A 162 11.96 -24.51 -14.07
C THR A 162 11.77 -23.32 -15.00
N VAL A 163 12.74 -23.07 -15.89
CA VAL A 163 12.65 -21.99 -16.90
C VAL A 163 11.50 -22.24 -17.87
N PHE A 164 11.33 -23.47 -18.36
CA PHE A 164 10.21 -23.82 -19.24
C PHE A 164 8.86 -23.55 -18.56
N TRP A 165 8.66 -24.01 -17.32
CA TRP A 165 7.42 -23.75 -16.59
C TRP A 165 7.21 -22.27 -16.27
N ALA A 166 8.28 -21.51 -16.03
CA ALA A 166 8.21 -20.05 -15.88
C ALA A 166 7.65 -19.38 -17.12
N LEU A 167 8.23 -19.70 -18.28
CA LEU A 167 7.85 -19.14 -19.57
C LEU A 167 6.44 -19.59 -19.98
N ALA A 168 6.09 -20.86 -19.73
CA ALA A 168 4.75 -21.37 -19.98
C ALA A 168 3.71 -20.64 -19.13
N LEU A 169 3.97 -20.44 -17.82
CA LEU A 169 3.07 -19.70 -16.95
C LEU A 169 2.96 -18.22 -17.35
N ALA A 170 4.08 -17.57 -17.70
CA ALA A 170 4.08 -16.20 -18.21
C ALA A 170 3.26 -16.08 -19.51
N ALA A 171 3.42 -17.05 -20.43
CA ALA A 171 2.66 -17.09 -21.66
C ALA A 171 1.15 -17.29 -21.41
N VAL A 172 0.76 -18.17 -20.49
CA VAL A 172 -0.65 -18.37 -20.11
C VAL A 172 -1.24 -17.09 -19.52
N LEU A 173 -0.52 -16.43 -18.60
CA LEU A 173 -0.98 -15.17 -18.00
C LEU A 173 -1.05 -14.03 -19.02
N LEU A 174 -0.14 -13.99 -20.00
CA LEU A 174 -0.20 -13.04 -21.10
C LEU A 174 -1.39 -13.31 -22.01
N VAL A 175 -1.63 -14.57 -22.40
CA VAL A 175 -2.78 -14.96 -23.22
C VAL A 175 -4.09 -14.64 -22.48
N ALA A 176 -4.17 -14.89 -21.18
CA ALA A 176 -5.32 -14.52 -20.37
C ALA A 176 -5.53 -12.99 -20.35
N PHE A 177 -4.47 -12.20 -20.22
CA PHE A 177 -4.55 -10.73 -20.28
C PHE A 177 -5.07 -10.25 -21.64
N LEU A 178 -4.52 -10.79 -22.74
CA LEU A 178 -4.94 -10.44 -24.09
C LEU A 178 -6.38 -10.89 -24.36
N ALA A 179 -6.77 -12.08 -23.89
CA ALA A 179 -8.14 -12.57 -24.00
C ALA A 179 -9.11 -11.65 -23.26
N LEU A 180 -8.80 -11.22 -22.02
CA LEU A 180 -9.62 -10.25 -21.29
C LEU A 180 -9.68 -8.89 -21.99
N ARG A 181 -8.56 -8.42 -22.56
CA ARG A 181 -8.49 -7.15 -23.29
C ARG A 181 -9.37 -7.13 -24.55
N PHE A 182 -9.34 -8.21 -25.35
CA PHE A 182 -10.02 -8.25 -26.65
C PHE A 182 -11.39 -8.93 -26.63
N LEU A 183 -11.61 -9.89 -25.74
CA LEU A 183 -12.87 -10.67 -25.65
C LEU A 183 -13.68 -10.32 -24.39
N GLY A 184 -13.14 -9.50 -23.49
CA GLY A 184 -13.84 -9.08 -22.28
C GLY A 184 -15.06 -8.24 -22.61
N SER A 185 -16.17 -8.50 -21.89
CA SER A 185 -17.44 -7.81 -22.09
C SER A 185 -17.33 -6.31 -21.81
N ASP A 186 -17.95 -5.49 -22.65
CA ASP A 186 -18.05 -4.04 -22.42
C ASP A 186 -19.00 -3.69 -21.27
N LYS A 187 -19.82 -4.65 -20.78
CA LYS A 187 -20.62 -4.52 -19.54
C LYS A 187 -19.77 -4.62 -18.25
N THR A 188 -18.48 -4.31 -18.32
CA THR A 188 -17.55 -4.29 -17.19
C THR A 188 -17.18 -2.88 -16.75
N GLU A 189 -17.71 -1.87 -17.42
CA GLU A 189 -17.58 -0.47 -17.01
C GLU A 189 -18.53 -0.16 -15.85
N ASN A 190 -18.25 0.91 -15.12
CA ASN A 190 -19.08 1.39 -14.01
C ASN A 190 -19.32 0.36 -12.89
N GLN A 191 -18.34 -0.49 -12.60
CA GLN A 191 -18.34 -1.41 -11.44
C GLN A 191 -17.38 -0.90 -10.36
N TYR A 192 -17.07 -1.67 -9.31
CA TYR A 192 -16.08 -1.25 -8.30
C TYR A 192 -14.65 -1.58 -8.74
N TYR A 193 -14.20 -0.97 -9.84
CA TYR A 193 -12.81 -0.97 -10.27
C TYR A 193 -12.13 0.32 -9.83
N PHE A 194 -11.08 0.18 -9.05
CA PHE A 194 -10.19 1.27 -8.66
C PHE A 194 -8.84 1.08 -9.34
N PRO A 195 -8.03 2.15 -9.51
CA PRO A 195 -6.71 2.04 -10.11
C PRO A 195 -5.73 1.23 -9.23
N PRO A 196 -4.56 0.85 -9.78
CA PRO A 196 -3.51 0.17 -9.02
C PRO A 196 -3.05 0.98 -7.80
N SER A 197 -2.40 0.32 -6.85
CA SER A 197 -1.77 1.00 -5.71
C SER A 197 -0.65 1.98 -6.13
N ALA A 198 -0.23 2.84 -5.21
CA ALA A 198 0.85 3.80 -5.42
C ALA A 198 2.13 3.07 -5.88
N PRO A 199 2.69 3.43 -7.04
CA PRO A 199 3.85 2.74 -7.57
C PRO A 199 5.15 3.23 -6.94
N PHE A 200 6.20 2.43 -7.06
CA PHE A 200 7.57 2.91 -6.86
C PHE A 200 8.04 3.77 -8.02
N SER A 201 8.90 4.73 -7.71
CA SER A 201 9.67 5.43 -8.73
C SER A 201 10.83 4.58 -9.23
N ALA A 202 11.23 4.76 -10.49
CA ALA A 202 12.36 4.04 -11.05
C ALA A 202 13.66 4.34 -10.29
N LEU A 203 13.80 5.56 -9.76
CA LEU A 203 14.94 6.00 -8.96
C LEU A 203 14.98 5.30 -7.59
N GLU A 204 13.84 5.18 -6.89
CA GLU A 204 13.73 4.46 -5.62
C GLU A 204 14.19 3.00 -5.75
N ILE A 205 13.71 2.30 -6.78
CA ILE A 205 14.10 0.92 -7.06
C ILE A 205 15.61 0.83 -7.30
N ILE A 206 16.17 1.69 -8.15
CA ILE A 206 17.58 1.59 -8.52
C ILE A 206 18.52 1.98 -7.40
N LEU A 207 18.22 3.03 -6.63
CA LEU A 207 19.00 3.37 -5.44
C LEU A 207 18.98 2.23 -4.41
N SER A 208 17.82 1.59 -4.24
CA SER A 208 17.69 0.43 -3.36
C SER A 208 18.49 -0.77 -3.86
N LEU A 209 18.49 -1.03 -5.19
CA LEU A 209 19.30 -2.09 -5.81
C LEU A 209 20.81 -1.80 -5.71
N LEU A 210 21.22 -0.54 -5.89
CA LEU A 210 22.61 -0.11 -5.72
C LEU A 210 23.06 -0.34 -4.28
N LEU A 211 22.27 0.08 -3.30
CA LEU A 211 22.54 -0.18 -1.89
C LEU A 211 22.64 -1.69 -1.61
N PHE A 212 21.74 -2.51 -2.17
CA PHE A 212 21.82 -3.96 -2.06
C PHE A 212 23.15 -4.52 -2.60
N VAL A 213 23.56 -4.11 -3.81
CA VAL A 213 24.80 -4.58 -4.45
C VAL A 213 26.03 -4.17 -3.62
N ILE A 214 26.05 -2.92 -3.13
CA ILE A 214 27.09 -2.39 -2.25
C ILE A 214 27.20 -3.23 -0.97
N LEU A 215 26.09 -3.39 -0.26
CA LEU A 215 26.06 -4.15 1.00
C LEU A 215 26.42 -5.63 0.76
N LYS A 216 25.98 -6.23 -0.36
CA LYS A 216 26.32 -7.61 -0.70
C LYS A 216 27.82 -7.79 -0.95
N GLN A 217 28.45 -6.80 -1.57
CA GLN A 217 29.88 -6.79 -1.81
C GLN A 217 30.67 -6.75 -0.48
N PHE A 218 30.20 -5.99 0.51
CA PHE A 218 30.79 -5.94 1.86
C PHE A 218 30.52 -7.21 2.68
N GLU A 219 29.28 -7.70 2.68
CA GLU A 219 28.89 -8.94 3.36
C GLU A 219 29.77 -10.12 2.91
N SER A 220 30.08 -10.19 1.61
CA SER A 220 30.97 -11.19 1.03
C SER A 220 32.39 -11.15 1.58
N ARG A 221 32.93 -9.96 1.88
CA ARG A 221 34.32 -9.79 2.31
C ARG A 221 34.53 -10.17 3.76
N SER A 222 33.47 -10.07 4.57
CA SER A 222 33.53 -10.34 6.00
C SER A 222 33.83 -11.80 6.33
N GLY A 223 33.69 -12.75 5.40
CA GLY A 223 33.96 -14.19 5.58
C GLY A 223 33.06 -14.91 6.59
N ASN A 224 32.38 -14.17 7.46
CA ASN A 224 31.59 -14.68 8.57
C ASN A 224 30.10 -14.66 8.18
N ASN A 225 29.60 -15.82 7.72
CA ASN A 225 28.25 -15.95 7.19
C ASN A 225 27.13 -15.85 8.24
N LYS A 226 27.46 -15.85 9.54
CA LYS A 226 26.45 -15.80 10.62
C LYS A 226 26.35 -14.38 11.16
N THR A 227 25.28 -13.69 10.79
CA THR A 227 24.92 -12.42 11.42
C THR A 227 24.53 -12.66 12.89
N PRO A 228 25.11 -11.92 13.84
CA PRO A 228 24.73 -12.03 15.25
C PRO A 228 23.24 -11.75 15.48
N LYS A 229 22.64 -12.38 16.50
CA LYS A 229 21.23 -12.15 16.85
C LYS A 229 20.94 -10.69 17.22
N TRP A 230 21.89 -10.01 17.87
CA TRP A 230 21.73 -8.60 18.24
C TRP A 230 21.57 -7.70 17.01
N VAL A 231 22.21 -8.01 15.88
CA VAL A 231 22.02 -7.28 14.61
C VAL A 231 20.59 -7.48 14.07
N SER A 232 19.96 -8.65 14.29
CA SER A 232 18.55 -8.84 13.93
C SER A 232 17.65 -7.95 14.77
N TRP A 233 17.84 -7.93 16.09
CA TRP A 233 17.03 -7.13 17.01
C TRP A 233 17.22 -5.64 16.77
N PHE A 234 18.47 -5.18 16.69
CA PHE A 234 18.78 -3.79 16.35
C PHE A 234 18.19 -3.41 15.00
N GLY A 235 18.36 -4.25 13.97
CA GLY A 235 17.76 -4.01 12.66
C GLY A 235 16.23 -3.92 12.71
N PHE A 236 15.56 -4.80 13.45
CA PHE A 236 14.11 -4.74 13.63
C PHE A 236 13.67 -3.41 14.27
N PHE A 237 14.26 -3.03 15.41
CA PHE A 237 13.91 -1.79 16.10
C PHE A 237 14.28 -0.56 15.27
N PHE A 238 15.42 -0.58 14.57
CA PHE A 238 15.86 0.48 13.68
C PHE A 238 14.84 0.70 12.55
N PHE A 239 14.49 -0.36 11.81
CA PHE A 239 13.49 -0.26 10.75
C PHE A 239 12.13 0.17 11.28
N TRP A 240 11.71 -0.31 12.46
CA TRP A 240 10.44 0.08 13.06
C TRP A 240 10.40 1.57 13.42
N VAL A 241 11.41 2.07 14.15
CA VAL A 241 11.49 3.48 14.57
C VAL A 241 11.64 4.41 13.38
N VAL A 242 12.50 4.05 12.41
CA VAL A 242 12.68 4.84 11.18
C VAL A 242 11.38 4.90 10.38
N THR A 243 10.68 3.77 10.23
CA THR A 243 9.39 3.73 9.53
C THR A 243 8.36 4.60 10.24
N ALA A 244 8.20 4.44 11.55
CA ALA A 244 7.24 5.22 12.34
C ALA A 244 7.53 6.72 12.26
N SER A 245 8.83 7.09 12.25
CA SER A 245 9.26 8.49 12.12
C SER A 245 9.00 9.04 10.72
N ILE A 246 9.35 8.30 9.66
CA ILE A 246 9.12 8.73 8.28
C ILE A 246 7.61 8.86 8.05
N TRP A 247 6.83 7.79 8.20
CA TRP A 247 5.39 7.84 7.96
C TRP A 247 4.65 8.81 8.88
N GLY A 248 5.08 8.94 10.14
CA GLY A 248 4.51 9.89 11.09
C GLY A 248 4.86 11.35 10.81
N SER A 249 5.90 11.62 10.02
CA SER A 249 6.30 12.97 9.62
C SER A 249 5.93 13.33 8.18
N THR A 250 5.59 12.34 7.34
CA THR A 250 5.08 12.57 5.99
C THR A 250 3.72 13.27 6.09
N PRO A 251 3.57 14.51 5.58
CA PRO A 251 2.33 15.25 5.72
C PRO A 251 1.23 14.61 4.87
N LEU A 252 0.07 14.35 5.49
CA LEU A 252 -1.15 14.03 4.77
C LEU A 252 -1.78 15.34 4.27
N ILE A 253 -1.92 15.47 2.96
CA ILE A 253 -2.69 16.57 2.37
C ILE A 253 -4.17 16.28 2.61
N CYS A 254 -4.89 17.21 3.25
CA CYS A 254 -6.33 17.09 3.42
C CYS A 254 -7.02 17.04 2.03
N SER A 255 -8.03 16.19 1.90
CA SER A 255 -8.65 15.78 0.63
C SER A 255 -10.15 15.52 0.85
N ASP A 256 -10.86 15.01 -0.16
CA ASP A 256 -12.29 14.70 0.00
C ASP A 256 -12.57 13.65 1.09
N ASP A 257 -11.72 12.62 1.23
CA ASP A 257 -11.84 11.63 2.32
C ASP A 257 -11.41 12.17 3.71
N ARG A 258 -10.72 13.32 3.77
CA ARG A 258 -10.19 13.98 4.98
C ARG A 258 -10.32 15.50 4.81
N LEU A 259 -11.54 15.99 4.98
CA LEU A 259 -11.91 17.40 4.81
C LEU A 259 -11.15 18.31 5.77
N GLY A 260 -10.67 19.45 5.28
CA GLY A 260 -10.01 20.47 6.11
C GLY A 260 -8.65 20.92 5.56
N PRO A 261 -7.76 21.46 6.42
CA PRO A 261 -7.98 21.69 7.85
C PRO A 261 -8.99 22.84 8.04
N PHE A 262 -10.02 22.65 8.87
CA PHE A 262 -11.03 23.68 9.11
C PHE A 262 -11.06 24.12 10.59
N PRO A 263 -11.35 25.40 10.88
CA PRO A 263 -11.67 25.85 12.24
C PRO A 263 -12.85 25.07 12.84
N PRO A 264 -12.97 24.99 14.18
CA PRO A 264 -12.12 25.62 15.19
C PRO A 264 -10.81 24.86 15.49
N ASN A 265 -10.74 23.57 15.15
CA ASN A 265 -9.62 22.71 15.55
C ASN A 265 -8.45 22.73 14.55
N ASN A 266 -8.67 23.14 13.29
CA ASN A 266 -7.69 23.13 12.21
C ASN A 266 -7.08 21.75 11.94
N ILE A 267 -7.91 20.70 12.02
CA ILE A 267 -7.56 19.30 11.76
C ILE A 267 -8.31 18.83 10.51
N CYS A 268 -7.75 17.85 9.76
CA CYS A 268 -8.54 17.17 8.73
C CYS A 268 -9.41 16.07 9.37
N TYR A 269 -10.72 16.13 9.20
CA TYR A 269 -11.65 15.08 9.65
C TYR A 269 -12.20 14.29 8.45
N PRO A 270 -12.53 13.00 8.60
CA PRO A 270 -13.36 12.34 7.60
C PRO A 270 -14.71 13.05 7.52
N SER A 271 -15.35 13.03 6.35
CA SER A 271 -16.72 13.48 6.23
C SER A 271 -17.60 12.73 7.25
N ILE A 272 -18.62 13.37 7.82
CA ILE A 272 -19.50 12.70 8.80
C ILE A 272 -20.18 11.47 8.16
N ASN A 273 -20.39 11.48 6.84
CA ASN A 273 -20.92 10.35 6.10
C ASN A 273 -19.93 9.17 6.02
N ASP A 274 -18.63 9.41 6.13
CA ASP A 274 -17.56 8.39 6.07
C ASP A 274 -16.94 8.08 7.45
N ALA A 275 -17.34 8.79 8.51
CA ALA A 275 -16.82 8.70 9.87
C ALA A 275 -17.29 7.45 10.66
N VAL A 276 -17.64 6.35 9.98
CA VAL A 276 -18.19 5.13 10.61
C VAL A 276 -17.28 4.57 11.71
N TYR A 277 -15.96 4.64 11.52
CA TYR A 277 -15.00 4.12 12.48
C TYR A 277 -14.76 5.07 13.66
N SER A 278 -14.74 6.39 13.43
CA SER A 278 -14.76 7.37 14.51
C SER A 278 -16.00 7.20 15.38
N ILE A 279 -17.20 7.14 14.77
CA ILE A 279 -18.47 6.93 15.48
C ILE A 279 -18.39 5.68 16.35
N GLY A 280 -17.97 4.55 15.77
CA GLY A 280 -17.92 3.29 16.50
C GLY A 280 -16.89 3.21 17.60
N SER A 281 -15.72 3.81 17.39
CA SER A 281 -14.67 3.83 18.41
C SER A 281 -15.01 4.78 19.56
N HIS A 282 -15.57 5.96 19.27
CA HIS A 282 -16.00 6.90 20.30
C HIS A 282 -17.14 6.31 21.14
N TYR A 283 -18.13 5.67 20.54
CA TYR A 283 -19.19 5.00 21.31
C TYR A 283 -18.65 3.93 22.28
N ILE A 284 -17.59 3.20 21.91
CA ILE A 284 -16.93 2.26 22.83
C ILE A 284 -16.31 3.01 24.01
N THR A 285 -15.56 4.09 23.76
CA THR A 285 -14.94 4.89 24.84
C THR A 285 -15.96 5.54 25.77
N LEU A 286 -17.14 5.86 25.24
CA LEU A 286 -18.28 6.42 25.96
C LEU A 286 -19.15 5.37 26.68
N GLY A 287 -18.77 4.09 26.62
CA GLY A 287 -19.47 3.02 27.31
C GLY A 287 -20.83 2.64 26.70
N GLN A 288 -21.00 2.83 25.40
CA GLN A 288 -22.20 2.45 24.64
C GLN A 288 -22.06 1.11 23.90
N GLY A 289 -20.97 0.39 24.15
CA GLY A 289 -20.62 -0.85 23.46
C GLY A 289 -20.09 -0.64 22.04
N ILE A 290 -19.78 -1.76 21.38
CA ILE A 290 -19.23 -1.77 20.02
C ILE A 290 -20.26 -1.18 19.05
N TYR A 291 -19.94 -0.02 18.47
CA TYR A 291 -20.77 0.70 17.48
C TYR A 291 -22.23 0.89 17.93
N HIS A 292 -22.45 1.17 19.22
CA HIS A 292 -23.78 1.36 19.81
C HIS A 292 -24.76 0.19 19.52
N HIS A 293 -24.23 -1.03 19.41
CA HIS A 293 -25.01 -2.22 19.04
C HIS A 293 -25.73 -2.12 17.69
N TRP A 294 -25.25 -1.25 16.81
CA TRP A 294 -25.64 -1.22 15.41
C TRP A 294 -24.84 -2.23 14.59
N LEU A 295 -25.29 -2.45 13.35
CA LEU A 295 -24.69 -3.42 12.45
C LEU A 295 -23.23 -3.04 12.14
N THR A 296 -22.28 -3.91 12.50
CA THR A 296 -20.87 -3.78 12.13
C THR A 296 -20.23 -5.14 11.85
N ASP A 297 -19.40 -5.19 10.80
CA ASP A 297 -18.61 -6.35 10.39
C ASP A 297 -17.12 -6.22 10.77
N LYS A 298 -16.72 -5.12 11.44
CA LYS A 298 -15.33 -4.77 11.75
C LYS A 298 -15.10 -4.36 13.22
N PRO A 299 -15.62 -5.14 14.18
CA PRO A 299 -15.61 -4.79 15.60
C PRO A 299 -14.19 -4.61 16.18
N LEU A 300 -13.23 -5.45 15.77
CA LEU A 300 -11.88 -5.42 16.34
C LEU A 300 -11.11 -4.17 15.89
N TYR A 301 -11.40 -3.66 14.70
CA TYR A 301 -10.82 -2.41 14.23
C TYR A 301 -11.33 -1.21 15.04
N MET A 302 -12.64 -1.16 15.31
CA MET A 302 -13.23 -0.12 16.17
C MET A 302 -12.70 -0.21 17.62
N ALA A 303 -12.56 -1.42 18.16
CA ALA A 303 -11.95 -1.64 19.48
C ALA A 303 -10.48 -1.20 19.53
N PHE A 304 -9.73 -1.42 18.45
CA PHE A 304 -8.34 -0.94 18.34
C PHE A 304 -8.27 0.60 18.33
N LEU A 305 -9.14 1.28 17.60
CA LEU A 305 -9.22 2.74 17.64
C LEU A 305 -9.68 3.27 19.00
N ALA A 306 -10.64 2.61 19.65
CA ALA A 306 -11.10 2.97 21.00
C ALA A 306 -9.97 2.84 22.04
N LEU A 307 -9.15 1.78 21.95
CA LEU A 307 -7.94 1.65 22.77
C LEU A 307 -6.96 2.79 22.51
N SER A 308 -6.78 3.17 21.24
CA SER A 308 -5.91 4.28 20.84
C SER A 308 -6.39 5.61 21.40
N GLN A 309 -7.70 5.86 21.39
CA GLN A 309 -8.35 7.03 21.97
C GLN A 309 -8.21 7.07 23.49
N TRP A 310 -8.38 5.93 24.16
CA TRP A 310 -8.18 5.84 25.61
C TRP A 310 -6.73 6.17 26.03
N LEU A 311 -5.74 5.80 25.20
CA LEU A 311 -4.32 6.04 25.48
C LEU A 311 -3.86 7.48 25.13
N LEU A 312 -4.32 8.04 24.01
CA LEU A 312 -3.78 9.29 23.45
C LEU A 312 -4.78 10.45 23.40
N GLY A 313 -6.05 10.20 23.74
CA GLY A 313 -7.15 11.15 23.71
C GLY A 313 -8.06 11.02 22.47
N PRO A 314 -9.21 11.70 22.48
CA PRO A 314 -10.26 11.56 21.46
C PRO A 314 -9.96 12.25 20.13
N SER A 315 -8.91 13.08 20.04
CA SER A 315 -8.61 13.80 18.80
C SER A 315 -7.96 12.89 17.75
N ILE A 316 -8.43 13.01 16.51
CA ILE A 316 -8.14 12.07 15.42
C ILE A 316 -6.68 12.03 14.99
N ASP A 317 -5.98 13.16 15.04
CA ASP A 317 -4.55 13.25 14.79
C ASP A 317 -3.72 12.45 15.81
N LYS A 318 -4.18 12.40 17.07
CA LYS A 318 -3.51 11.71 18.16
C LYS A 318 -3.75 10.20 18.13
N TYR A 319 -4.99 9.75 18.07
CA TYR A 319 -5.24 8.30 18.18
C TYR A 319 -4.82 7.53 16.93
N ILE A 320 -4.83 8.15 15.74
CA ILE A 320 -4.28 7.55 14.53
C ILE A 320 -2.75 7.39 14.60
N LEU A 321 -2.05 8.20 15.39
CA LEU A 321 -0.61 8.02 15.56
C LEU A 321 -0.24 6.63 16.10
N LEU A 322 -1.05 6.05 16.99
CA LEU A 322 -0.82 4.69 17.48
C LEU A 322 -0.95 3.66 16.35
N GLN A 323 -1.89 3.85 15.43
CA GLN A 323 -2.03 3.06 14.21
C GLN A 323 -0.77 3.15 13.34
N VAL A 324 -0.29 4.37 13.07
CA VAL A 324 0.95 4.58 12.29
C VAL A 324 2.12 3.84 12.93
N VAL A 325 2.32 3.97 14.24
CA VAL A 325 3.39 3.30 14.98
C VAL A 325 3.26 1.78 14.96
N LEU A 326 2.05 1.23 15.12
CA LEU A 326 1.83 -0.21 15.10
C LEU A 326 2.09 -0.79 13.69
N ILE A 327 1.54 -0.17 12.66
CA ILE A 327 1.65 -0.64 11.27
C ILE A 327 3.08 -0.47 10.75
N ALA A 328 3.85 0.47 11.29
CA ALA A 328 5.28 0.61 11.01
C ALA A 328 6.12 -0.64 11.38
N MET A 329 5.56 -1.64 12.06
CA MET A 329 6.20 -2.95 12.23
C MET A 329 6.31 -3.74 10.91
N ILE A 330 5.51 -3.43 9.89
CA ILE A 330 5.51 -4.16 8.61
C ILE A 330 6.91 -4.15 7.94
N PRO A 331 7.56 -2.99 7.69
CA PRO A 331 8.92 -2.99 7.13
C PRO A 331 9.95 -3.71 8.00
N ALA A 332 9.83 -3.64 9.33
CA ALA A 332 10.73 -4.33 10.25
C ALA A 332 10.60 -5.86 10.17
N ILE A 333 9.38 -6.37 10.03
CA ILE A 333 9.11 -7.80 9.81
C ILE A 333 9.65 -8.23 8.44
N LEU A 334 9.42 -7.43 7.39
CA LEU A 334 9.94 -7.71 6.06
C LEU A 334 11.48 -7.67 6.01
N PHE A 335 12.13 -6.80 6.79
CA PHE A 335 13.59 -6.82 6.99
C PHE A 335 14.04 -8.17 7.57
N LEU A 336 13.38 -8.66 8.63
CA LEU A 336 13.73 -9.96 9.23
C LEU A 336 13.53 -11.12 8.25
N LEU A 337 12.47 -11.06 7.43
CA LEU A 337 12.24 -12.06 6.38
C LEU A 337 13.30 -11.99 5.30
N GLY A 338 13.56 -10.82 4.74
CA GLY A 338 14.59 -10.62 3.74
C GLY A 338 15.96 -11.05 4.26
N LYS A 339 16.27 -10.77 5.54
CA LYS A 339 17.49 -11.22 6.20
C LYS A 339 17.55 -12.74 6.28
N LYS A 340 16.46 -13.38 6.71
CA LYS A 340 16.36 -14.84 6.81
C LYS A 340 16.56 -15.50 5.46
N TYR A 341 16.02 -14.94 4.37
CA TYR A 341 15.98 -15.57 3.04
C TYR A 341 17.15 -15.20 2.11
N PHE A 342 17.69 -13.99 2.24
CA PHE A 342 18.61 -13.38 1.28
C PHE A 342 19.92 -12.84 1.89
N GLY A 343 20.08 -12.96 3.22
CA GLY A 343 21.20 -12.37 3.95
C GLY A 343 20.93 -10.92 4.35
N LEU A 344 21.88 -10.29 5.05
CA LEU A 344 21.66 -8.95 5.64
C LEU A 344 21.29 -7.91 4.57
N SER A 345 21.97 -7.93 3.43
CA SER A 345 21.71 -6.99 2.33
C SER A 345 20.28 -7.14 1.78
N GLY A 346 19.78 -8.37 1.66
CA GLY A 346 18.41 -8.62 1.21
C GLY A 346 17.35 -8.26 2.25
N GLY A 347 17.69 -8.35 3.54
CA GLY A 347 16.86 -7.79 4.62
C GLY A 347 16.74 -6.28 4.51
N VAL A 348 17.86 -5.57 4.38
CA VAL A 348 17.88 -4.12 4.20
C VAL A 348 17.09 -3.71 2.96
N PHE A 349 17.27 -4.42 1.84
CA PHE A 349 16.54 -4.15 0.60
C PHE A 349 15.03 -4.33 0.75
N ALA A 350 14.57 -5.42 1.38
CA ALA A 350 13.15 -5.67 1.62
C ALA A 350 12.52 -4.63 2.56
N GLY A 351 13.20 -4.29 3.66
CA GLY A 351 12.74 -3.28 4.60
C GLY A 351 12.67 -1.89 3.98
N LEU A 352 13.70 -1.48 3.24
CA LEU A 352 13.76 -0.16 2.60
C LEU A 352 12.65 0.03 1.57
N LEU A 353 12.44 -0.95 0.68
CA LEU A 353 11.34 -0.87 -0.28
C LEU A 353 9.98 -0.80 0.41
N SER A 354 9.79 -1.50 1.53
CA SER A 354 8.53 -1.41 2.27
C SER A 354 8.31 -0.04 2.94
N ILE A 355 9.37 0.64 3.37
CA ILE A 355 9.29 2.02 3.88
C ILE A 355 8.80 2.95 2.77
N LEU A 356 9.48 2.91 1.63
CA LEU A 356 9.20 3.76 0.47
C LEU A 356 7.80 3.51 -0.09
N ALA A 357 7.34 2.25 -0.10
CA ALA A 357 5.97 1.92 -0.50
C ALA A 357 4.91 2.61 0.36
N GLY A 358 5.10 2.62 1.68
CA GLY A 358 4.17 3.28 2.60
C GLY A 358 4.22 4.79 2.48
N GLU A 359 5.41 5.37 2.29
CA GLU A 359 5.59 6.81 2.06
C GLU A 359 4.91 7.25 0.74
N ASN A 360 5.12 6.51 -0.35
CA ASN A 360 4.46 6.79 -1.63
C ASN A 360 2.93 6.69 -1.52
N ALA A 361 2.41 5.76 -0.70
CA ALA A 361 0.97 5.67 -0.45
C ALA A 361 0.41 6.89 0.29
N ILE A 362 1.21 7.56 1.13
CA ILE A 362 0.84 8.83 1.78
C ILE A 362 0.90 9.98 0.77
N LEU A 363 2.04 10.13 0.08
CA LEU A 363 2.30 11.26 -0.82
C LEU A 363 1.42 11.27 -2.08
N LEU A 364 1.06 10.10 -2.60
CA LEU A 364 0.32 9.95 -3.86
C LEU A 364 -1.16 9.66 -3.67
N TYR A 365 -1.65 9.72 -2.42
CA TYR A 365 -3.05 9.42 -2.11
C TYR A 365 -4.01 10.24 -2.99
N THR A 366 -3.78 11.55 -3.15
CA THR A 366 -4.66 12.44 -3.93
C THR A 366 -4.66 12.19 -5.43
N LYS A 367 -3.84 11.25 -5.92
CA LYS A 367 -3.78 10.89 -7.34
C LYS A 367 -4.15 9.43 -7.60
N VAL A 368 -3.99 8.56 -6.60
CA VAL A 368 -4.17 7.11 -6.75
C VAL A 368 -5.36 6.59 -5.92
N SER A 369 -5.87 7.37 -4.96
CA SER A 369 -6.94 6.97 -4.01
C SER A 369 -6.60 5.70 -3.18
N GLY A 370 -5.35 5.25 -3.22
CA GLY A 370 -4.88 4.13 -2.40
C GLY A 370 -4.79 4.54 -0.93
N ILE A 371 -5.50 3.83 -0.04
CA ILE A 371 -5.45 4.16 1.40
C ILE A 371 -4.04 3.93 1.99
N ASN A 372 -3.69 4.76 2.97
CA ASN A 372 -2.45 4.73 3.74
C ASN A 372 -2.70 4.74 5.28
N VAL A 373 -1.62 4.78 6.06
CA VAL A 373 -1.65 4.64 7.54
C VAL A 373 -2.36 5.76 8.30
N TRP A 374 -2.60 6.93 7.68
CA TRP A 374 -3.23 8.08 8.31
C TRP A 374 -4.76 8.09 8.21
N PHE A 375 -5.34 7.16 7.46
CA PHE A 375 -6.79 7.02 7.36
C PHE A 375 -7.33 6.06 8.42
N GLU A 376 -8.57 6.28 8.83
CA GLU A 376 -9.30 5.30 9.63
C GLU A 376 -9.72 4.13 8.75
N ASN A 377 -8.83 3.17 8.54
CA ASN A 377 -9.09 2.05 7.67
C ASN A 377 -8.52 0.71 8.21
N PRO A 378 -9.31 -0.39 8.12
CA PRO A 378 -8.89 -1.68 8.65
C PRO A 378 -7.81 -2.38 7.80
N GLU A 379 -7.61 -1.99 6.54
CA GLU A 379 -6.86 -2.79 5.55
C GLU A 379 -5.40 -3.01 5.96
N LEU A 380 -4.73 -1.99 6.46
CA LEU A 380 -3.31 -2.10 6.82
C LEU A 380 -3.10 -2.81 8.16
N LEU A 381 -4.07 -2.73 9.08
CA LEU A 381 -4.07 -3.57 10.28
C LEU A 381 -4.27 -5.06 9.92
N VAL A 382 -5.19 -5.35 8.98
CA VAL A 382 -5.34 -6.70 8.41
C VAL A 382 -4.05 -7.14 7.72
N ALA A 383 -3.36 -6.26 6.99
CA ALA A 383 -2.07 -6.58 6.37
C ALA A 383 -1.05 -7.07 7.41
N LEU A 384 -0.91 -6.35 8.53
CA LEU A 384 -0.03 -6.75 9.63
C LEU A 384 -0.43 -8.12 10.20
N LEU A 385 -1.72 -8.34 10.48
CA LEU A 385 -2.24 -9.62 10.98
C LEU A 385 -2.00 -10.76 9.98
N LEU A 386 -2.17 -10.53 8.67
CA LEU A 386 -1.95 -11.52 7.62
C LEU A 386 -0.45 -11.83 7.41
N ILE A 387 0.45 -10.87 7.59
CA ILE A 387 1.89 -11.11 7.61
C ILE A 387 2.25 -12.02 8.80
N LEU A 388 1.77 -11.70 10.00
CA LEU A 388 2.00 -12.52 11.20
C LEU A 388 1.41 -13.92 11.03
N PHE A 389 0.19 -14.02 10.51
CA PHE A 389 -0.45 -15.27 10.15
C PHE A 389 0.41 -16.07 9.17
N CYS A 390 0.89 -15.45 8.10
CA CYS A 390 1.77 -16.10 7.12
C CYS A 390 3.03 -16.66 7.78
N LEU A 391 3.69 -15.91 8.67
CA LEU A 391 4.87 -16.37 9.39
C LEU A 391 4.59 -17.60 10.25
N VAL A 392 3.47 -17.59 10.97
CA VAL A 392 3.05 -18.69 11.83
C VAL A 392 2.65 -19.91 11.00
N VAL A 393 1.94 -19.73 9.89
CA VAL A 393 1.57 -20.83 8.96
C VAL A 393 2.81 -21.44 8.31
N VAL A 394 3.76 -20.62 7.84
CA VAL A 394 5.06 -21.11 7.34
C VAL A 394 5.75 -21.96 8.41
N LYS A 395 5.78 -21.48 9.66
CA LYS A 395 6.38 -22.23 10.77
C LYS A 395 5.61 -23.49 11.13
N TRP A 396 4.28 -23.47 11.04
CA TRP A 396 3.44 -24.63 11.26
C TRP A 396 3.69 -25.69 10.17
N PHE A 397 3.79 -25.31 8.91
CA PHE A 397 4.13 -26.24 7.82
C PHE A 397 5.57 -26.77 7.94
N GLU A 398 6.52 -25.95 8.41
CA GLU A 398 7.88 -26.40 8.71
C GLU A 398 7.90 -27.42 9.87
N PHE A 399 7.04 -27.25 10.87
CA PHE A 399 6.98 -28.10 12.08
C PHE A 399 5.53 -28.55 12.37
N PRO A 400 4.96 -29.45 11.56
CA PRO A 400 3.52 -29.73 11.55
C PRO A 400 3.03 -30.42 12.83
N ASN A 401 3.95 -31.05 13.59
CA ASN A 401 3.69 -31.66 14.89
C ASN A 401 3.58 -30.64 16.04
N ARG A 402 3.95 -29.38 15.82
CA ARG A 402 3.88 -28.32 16.84
C ARG A 402 2.52 -27.64 16.79
N TYR A 403 1.50 -28.30 17.35
CA TYR A 403 0.10 -27.85 17.29
C TYR A 403 -0.16 -26.45 17.88
N TYR A 404 0.72 -25.93 18.74
CA TYR A 404 0.60 -24.55 19.22
C TYR A 404 0.78 -23.51 18.10
N LEU A 405 1.52 -23.85 17.03
CA LEU A 405 1.63 -23.01 15.83
C LEU A 405 0.34 -23.04 15.02
N ALA A 406 -0.32 -24.20 14.93
CA ALA A 406 -1.64 -24.32 14.32
C ALA A 406 -2.69 -23.49 15.07
N ALA A 407 -2.69 -23.59 16.41
CA ALA A 407 -3.53 -22.79 17.28
C ALA A 407 -3.25 -21.28 17.12
N ALA A 408 -1.97 -20.87 17.10
CA ALA A 408 -1.61 -19.47 16.88
C ALA A 408 -2.05 -18.96 15.49
N ALA A 409 -1.96 -19.80 14.45
CA ALA A 409 -2.47 -19.46 13.12
C ALA A 409 -3.99 -19.28 13.13
N GLY A 410 -4.74 -20.17 13.81
CA GLY A 410 -6.19 -20.07 13.97
C GLY A 410 -6.61 -18.79 14.70
N ALA A 411 -5.92 -18.46 15.81
CA ALA A 411 -6.18 -17.26 16.58
C ALA A 411 -5.91 -15.96 15.77
N LEU A 412 -4.77 -15.88 15.09
CA LEU A 412 -4.43 -14.74 14.23
C LEU A 412 -5.42 -14.59 13.06
N PHE A 413 -5.86 -15.71 12.48
CA PHE A 413 -6.88 -15.69 11.44
C PHE A 413 -8.23 -15.19 11.96
N GLY A 414 -8.64 -15.63 13.15
CA GLY A 414 -9.83 -15.11 13.83
C GLY A 414 -9.76 -13.61 14.06
N ALA A 415 -8.62 -13.09 14.51
CA ALA A 415 -8.39 -11.66 14.67
C ALA A 415 -8.46 -10.90 13.33
N ALA A 416 -7.87 -11.46 12.26
CA ALA A 416 -7.98 -10.88 10.93
C ALA A 416 -9.44 -10.78 10.45
N LEU A 417 -10.25 -11.82 10.70
CA LEU A 417 -11.69 -11.85 10.34
C LEU A 417 -12.53 -10.86 11.14
N LEU A 418 -12.22 -10.66 12.43
CA LEU A 418 -12.89 -9.65 13.27
C LEU A 418 -12.50 -8.20 12.89
N THR A 419 -11.35 -8.03 12.23
CA THR A 419 -10.91 -6.72 11.72
C THR A 419 -11.54 -6.42 10.36
N ARG A 420 -11.67 -7.44 9.50
CA ARG A 420 -12.36 -7.37 8.20
C ARG A 420 -12.79 -8.77 7.75
N TYR A 421 -13.97 -8.89 7.17
CA TYR A 421 -14.51 -10.20 6.76
C TYR A 421 -13.90 -10.80 5.47
N ASN A 422 -13.35 -9.97 4.55
CA ASN A 422 -12.78 -10.41 3.27
C ASN A 422 -11.76 -11.59 3.32
N PRO A 423 -10.88 -11.74 4.34
CA PRO A 423 -9.96 -12.87 4.45
C PRO A 423 -10.62 -14.24 4.63
N VAL A 424 -11.95 -14.35 4.78
CA VAL A 424 -12.66 -15.61 5.06
C VAL A 424 -12.27 -16.77 4.12
N PHE A 425 -11.94 -16.46 2.85
CA PHE A 425 -11.53 -17.46 1.86
C PHE A 425 -10.11 -18.02 2.04
N ILE A 426 -9.26 -17.43 2.88
CA ILE A 426 -7.88 -17.90 3.10
C ILE A 426 -7.87 -19.24 3.85
N ALA A 427 -8.66 -19.39 4.90
CA ALA A 427 -8.69 -20.62 5.71
C ALA A 427 -9.01 -21.89 4.92
N PRO A 428 -10.10 -21.97 4.12
CA PRO A 428 -10.41 -23.20 3.38
C PRO A 428 -9.28 -23.60 2.44
N VAL A 429 -8.64 -22.65 1.76
CA VAL A 429 -7.53 -22.93 0.84
C VAL A 429 -6.28 -23.37 1.60
N ILE A 430 -5.89 -22.70 2.68
CA ILE A 430 -4.72 -23.09 3.49
C ILE A 430 -4.92 -24.47 4.12
N LEU A 431 -6.10 -24.77 4.64
CA LEU A 431 -6.42 -26.09 5.21
C LEU A 431 -6.43 -27.17 4.12
N LEU A 432 -6.96 -26.89 2.93
CA LEU A 432 -6.88 -27.80 1.79
C LEU A 432 -5.44 -28.11 1.41
N VAL A 433 -4.58 -27.08 1.32
CA VAL A 433 -3.15 -27.26 1.03
C VAL A 433 -2.47 -28.07 2.14
N PHE A 434 -2.81 -27.81 3.42
CA PHE A 434 -2.30 -28.60 4.55
C PHE A 434 -2.71 -30.08 4.44
N ILE A 435 -3.98 -30.35 4.09
CA ILE A 435 -4.49 -31.72 3.84
C ILE A 435 -3.71 -32.39 2.72
N VAL A 436 -3.56 -31.73 1.56
CA VAL A 436 -2.86 -32.28 0.40
C VAL A 436 -1.39 -32.58 0.73
N VAL A 437 -0.71 -31.66 1.42
CA VAL A 437 0.69 -31.82 1.82
C VAL A 437 0.83 -32.95 2.83
N PHE A 438 0.01 -33.03 3.88
CA PHE A 438 0.18 -33.98 4.98
C PHE A 438 -0.75 -35.20 4.95
N ARG A 439 -1.42 -35.49 3.82
CA ARG A 439 -2.35 -36.63 3.64
C ARG A 439 -1.82 -38.01 4.05
N LYS A 440 -0.50 -38.21 4.06
CA LYS A 440 0.14 -39.47 4.48
C LYS A 440 0.33 -39.57 6.00
N TYR A 441 0.03 -38.52 6.76
CA TYR A 441 0.25 -38.40 8.20
C TYR A 441 -1.05 -38.01 8.92
N PRO A 442 -2.04 -38.92 9.05
CA PRO A 442 -3.39 -38.58 9.52
C PRO A 442 -3.40 -38.00 10.95
N ASN A 443 -2.52 -38.48 11.82
CA ASN A 443 -2.38 -37.95 13.18
C ASN A 443 -1.90 -36.51 13.21
N VAL A 444 -1.00 -36.11 12.30
CA VAL A 444 -0.52 -34.73 12.22
C VAL A 444 -1.60 -33.84 11.62
N LEU A 445 -2.27 -34.37 10.60
CA LEU A 445 -3.33 -33.69 9.85
C LEU A 445 -4.51 -33.31 10.77
N TRP A 446 -5.17 -34.29 11.40
CA TRP A 446 -6.39 -34.00 12.18
C TRP A 446 -6.09 -33.19 13.44
N ARG A 447 -4.98 -33.47 14.14
CA ARG A 447 -4.60 -32.71 15.33
C ARG A 447 -4.25 -31.25 15.00
N GLY A 448 -3.55 -31.01 13.90
CA GLY A 448 -3.25 -29.67 13.41
C GLY A 448 -4.50 -28.88 13.02
N ILE A 449 -5.40 -29.48 12.24
CA ILE A 449 -6.67 -28.85 11.83
C ILE A 449 -7.53 -28.54 13.06
N LEU A 450 -7.66 -29.49 13.99
CA LEU A 450 -8.46 -29.30 15.20
C LEU A 450 -7.90 -28.15 16.07
N ALA A 451 -6.58 -28.10 16.26
CA ALA A 451 -5.95 -27.01 17.01
C ALA A 451 -6.17 -25.63 16.35
N PHE A 452 -6.09 -25.57 15.01
CA PHE A 452 -6.41 -24.36 14.25
C PHE A 452 -7.87 -23.93 14.45
N VAL A 453 -8.81 -24.84 14.22
CA VAL A 453 -10.25 -24.56 14.28
C VAL A 453 -10.69 -24.16 15.68
N ILE A 454 -10.22 -24.85 16.73
CA ILE A 454 -10.55 -24.49 18.10
C ILE A 454 -10.05 -23.06 18.41
N ALA A 455 -8.79 -22.76 18.12
CA ALA A 455 -8.24 -21.43 18.40
C ALA A 455 -8.94 -20.32 17.60
N PHE A 456 -9.29 -20.59 16.34
CA PHE A 456 -10.10 -19.70 15.51
C PHE A 456 -11.46 -19.43 16.16
N LEU A 457 -12.17 -20.48 16.58
CA LEU A 457 -13.47 -20.34 17.22
C LEU A 457 -13.37 -19.59 18.54
N LEU A 458 -12.34 -19.82 19.36
CA LEU A 458 -12.14 -19.09 20.62
C LEU A 458 -11.96 -17.58 20.43
N VAL A 459 -11.42 -17.14 19.29
CA VAL A 459 -11.31 -15.72 18.96
C VAL A 459 -12.58 -15.18 18.31
N PHE A 460 -13.09 -15.86 17.28
CA PHE A 460 -14.15 -15.34 16.42
C PHE A 460 -15.56 -15.54 16.99
N SER A 461 -15.83 -16.68 17.64
CA SER A 461 -17.18 -17.05 18.07
C SER A 461 -17.76 -16.19 19.20
N PRO A 462 -16.99 -15.67 20.19
CA PRO A 462 -17.57 -14.85 21.24
C PRO A 462 -18.30 -13.63 20.69
N TRP A 463 -17.67 -12.90 19.76
CA TRP A 463 -18.33 -11.80 19.07
C TRP A 463 -19.42 -12.28 18.11
N MET A 464 -19.18 -13.34 17.34
CA MET A 464 -20.19 -13.87 16.42
C MET A 464 -21.51 -14.21 17.16
N ILE A 465 -21.44 -14.71 18.39
CA ILE A 465 -22.63 -15.04 19.19
C ILE A 465 -23.33 -13.77 19.70
N SER A 466 -22.58 -12.77 20.16
CA SER A 466 -23.11 -11.52 20.72
C SER A 466 -23.55 -10.49 19.67
N ALA A 467 -23.04 -10.58 18.44
CA ALA A 467 -23.28 -9.62 17.35
C ALA A 467 -24.66 -9.82 16.72
N ARG A 468 -25.70 -9.36 17.41
CA ARG A 468 -27.10 -9.48 16.99
C ARG A 468 -27.80 -8.13 17.03
N ASP A 469 -28.66 -7.88 16.06
CA ASP A 469 -29.53 -6.71 16.05
C ASP A 469 -30.67 -6.84 17.08
N SER A 470 -31.52 -5.82 17.16
CA SER A 470 -32.71 -5.79 18.03
C SER A 470 -33.69 -6.94 17.76
N ASN A 471 -33.65 -7.52 16.55
CA ASN A 471 -34.50 -8.63 16.12
C ASN A 471 -33.81 -10.01 16.31
N GLY A 472 -32.60 -10.02 16.87
CA GLY A 472 -31.81 -11.24 17.11
C GLY A 472 -31.08 -11.78 15.87
N LYS A 473 -31.10 -11.07 14.73
CA LYS A 473 -30.40 -11.45 13.49
C LYS A 473 -28.92 -11.09 13.59
N ASN A 474 -28.06 -11.98 13.09
CA ASN A 474 -26.62 -11.82 13.19
C ASN A 474 -26.07 -10.81 12.17
N TYR A 475 -25.17 -9.91 12.60
CA TYR A 475 -24.61 -8.88 11.72
C TYR A 475 -23.86 -9.43 10.50
N TYR A 476 -23.14 -10.54 10.64
CA TYR A 476 -22.41 -11.14 9.51
C TYR A 476 -23.37 -11.75 8.48
N LEU A 477 -24.48 -12.35 8.93
CA LEU A 477 -25.51 -12.89 8.03
C LEU A 477 -26.17 -11.75 7.25
N THR A 478 -26.58 -10.68 7.94
CA THR A 478 -27.12 -9.47 7.29
C THR A 478 -26.12 -8.90 6.28
N LYS A 479 -24.83 -8.81 6.64
CA LYS A 479 -23.80 -8.30 5.72
C LYS A 479 -23.64 -9.17 4.46
N ILE A 480 -23.71 -10.49 4.59
CA ILE A 480 -23.64 -11.41 3.45
C ILE A 480 -24.87 -11.21 2.55
N GLU A 481 -26.05 -11.12 3.13
CA GLU A 481 -27.30 -10.85 2.40
C GLU A 481 -27.22 -9.51 1.65
N ASP A 482 -26.77 -8.44 2.30
CA ASP A 482 -26.61 -7.12 1.69
C ASP A 482 -25.65 -7.16 0.49
N VAL A 483 -24.55 -7.91 0.58
CA VAL A 483 -23.60 -8.07 -0.53
C VAL A 483 -24.22 -8.90 -1.66
N LEU A 484 -24.94 -9.97 -1.34
CA LEU A 484 -25.62 -10.78 -2.36
C LEU A 484 -26.68 -9.97 -3.10
N ILE A 485 -27.55 -9.27 -2.37
CA ILE A 485 -28.61 -8.43 -2.95
C ILE A 485 -27.99 -7.28 -3.76
N SER A 486 -27.10 -6.49 -3.16
CA SER A 486 -26.56 -5.29 -3.83
C SER A 486 -25.63 -5.59 -5.00
N ARG A 487 -24.94 -6.74 -5.02
CA ARG A 487 -23.91 -7.03 -6.04
C ARG A 487 -24.33 -8.08 -7.06
N TYR A 488 -25.25 -8.98 -6.74
CA TYR A 488 -25.62 -10.11 -7.61
C TYR A 488 -27.03 -10.04 -8.18
N SER A 489 -27.94 -9.23 -7.64
CA SER A 489 -29.26 -9.07 -8.24
C SER A 489 -29.16 -8.36 -9.59
N ILE A 490 -29.78 -8.95 -10.61
CA ILE A 490 -29.90 -8.40 -11.97
C ILE A 490 -31.38 -8.08 -12.15
N GLY A 491 -31.76 -6.79 -12.11
CA GLY A 491 -33.01 -6.35 -12.72
C GLY A 491 -34.23 -6.00 -11.86
N ASP A 492 -34.19 -5.97 -10.53
CA ASP A 492 -35.37 -5.54 -9.71
C ASP A 492 -35.03 -4.35 -8.79
N ARG A 493 -34.72 -3.19 -9.38
CA ARG A 493 -34.76 -1.91 -8.67
C ARG A 493 -36.01 -1.09 -9.02
N THR A 494 -37.12 -1.78 -9.29
CA THR A 494 -38.45 -1.17 -9.18
C THR A 494 -39.03 -1.59 -7.83
N ASN A 495 -39.10 -0.64 -6.88
CA ASN A 495 -39.83 -0.73 -5.61
C ASN A 495 -39.19 -1.58 -4.49
N SER A 496 -38.07 -1.11 -3.94
CA SER A 496 -37.72 -1.36 -2.54
C SER A 496 -37.31 -0.03 -1.88
N ASP A 497 -38.24 0.55 -1.12
CA ASP A 497 -38.16 1.80 -0.37
C ASP A 497 -37.14 1.77 0.80
N ASN A 498 -36.02 1.06 0.69
CA ASN A 498 -34.97 1.05 1.72
C ASN A 498 -33.55 1.09 1.15
N THR A 499 -33.36 1.62 -0.05
CA THR A 499 -32.04 2.10 -0.43
C THR A 499 -31.83 3.46 0.23
N PRO A 500 -30.77 3.69 1.03
CA PRO A 500 -30.34 5.05 1.30
C PRO A 500 -30.09 5.68 -0.07
N PRO A 501 -30.72 6.81 -0.40
CA PRO A 501 -30.51 7.44 -1.69
C PRO A 501 -29.01 7.68 -1.86
N ALA A 502 -28.46 7.16 -2.95
CA ALA A 502 -27.28 7.79 -3.52
C ALA A 502 -27.73 9.20 -3.85
N VAL A 503 -27.35 10.16 -3.01
CA VAL A 503 -27.57 11.58 -3.28
C VAL A 503 -26.80 11.89 -4.56
N GLU A 504 -27.52 12.19 -5.63
CA GLU A 504 -26.98 12.89 -6.78
C GLU A 504 -26.35 14.21 -6.28
N PRO A 505 -25.05 14.45 -6.49
CA PRO A 505 -24.51 15.78 -6.33
C PRO A 505 -24.87 16.56 -7.60
N GLU A 506 -26.00 17.26 -7.60
CA GLU A 506 -26.27 18.26 -8.63
C GLU A 506 -25.20 19.36 -8.57
N ALA A 507 -24.61 19.63 -9.75
CA ALA A 507 -23.76 20.76 -10.10
C ALA A 507 -22.69 21.18 -9.06
N GLN A 508 -21.48 20.62 -9.24
CA GLN A 508 -20.24 21.13 -8.66
C GLN A 508 -20.02 22.61 -9.05
N GLN A 509 -20.36 23.53 -8.16
CA GLN A 509 -19.78 24.88 -8.17
C GLN A 509 -18.55 24.92 -7.26
N THR A 510 -17.48 25.48 -7.81
CA THR A 510 -16.10 25.52 -7.33
C THR A 510 -15.96 26.09 -5.92
N ILE A 511 -15.66 25.22 -4.94
CA ILE A 511 -14.77 25.59 -3.84
C ILE A 511 -13.34 25.36 -4.35
N PRO A 512 -12.38 26.27 -4.09
CA PRO A 512 -10.96 25.96 -4.27
C PRO A 512 -10.52 24.98 -3.16
N SER A 513 -10.99 23.74 -3.22
CA SER A 513 -10.25 22.61 -2.68
C SER A 513 -9.08 22.41 -3.63
N THR A 514 -7.84 22.59 -3.17
CA THR A 514 -6.68 22.53 -4.07
C THR A 514 -6.50 21.16 -4.73
N VAL A 515 -7.12 20.08 -4.22
CA VAL A 515 -7.07 18.75 -4.84
C VAL A 515 -8.35 17.92 -4.53
N THR A 516 -9.33 17.95 -5.43
CA THR A 516 -10.51 17.05 -5.40
C THR A 516 -10.20 15.78 -6.19
N LEU A 517 -10.56 14.60 -5.69
CA LEU A 517 -10.50 13.36 -6.48
C LEU A 517 -11.67 13.38 -7.47
N ASN A 518 -11.38 13.55 -8.76
CA ASN A 518 -12.39 13.59 -9.80
C ASN A 518 -12.90 12.18 -10.14
N TYR A 519 -13.93 11.71 -9.43
CA TYR A 519 -14.75 10.59 -9.87
C TYR A 519 -15.87 11.09 -10.78
N LYS A 520 -16.15 10.38 -11.88
CA LYS A 520 -17.45 10.55 -12.56
C LYS A 520 -18.50 9.81 -11.75
N ASP A 521 -19.53 10.51 -11.28
CA ASP A 521 -20.69 9.89 -10.64
C ASP A 521 -21.47 9.09 -11.70
N GLN A 522 -21.17 7.80 -11.79
CA GLN A 522 -21.86 6.84 -12.65
C GLN A 522 -22.58 5.82 -11.77
N PRO A 523 -23.84 5.46 -12.07
CA PRO A 523 -24.53 4.42 -11.33
C PRO A 523 -23.73 3.10 -11.43
N VAL A 524 -23.52 2.46 -10.28
CA VAL A 524 -22.69 1.25 -10.22
C VAL A 524 -23.50 0.03 -10.66
N ASP A 525 -23.07 -0.61 -11.73
CA ASP A 525 -23.76 -1.75 -12.35
C ASP A 525 -23.49 -3.07 -11.62
N SER A 526 -24.49 -3.98 -11.63
CA SER A 526 -24.31 -5.33 -11.11
C SER A 526 -23.66 -6.25 -12.15
N SER A 527 -22.63 -6.99 -11.72
CA SER A 527 -21.73 -7.69 -12.64
C SER A 527 -22.06 -9.19 -12.84
N GLY A 528 -23.21 -9.67 -12.35
CA GLY A 528 -23.61 -11.10 -12.41
C GLY A 528 -22.55 -12.07 -11.84
N LEU A 529 -22.60 -13.36 -12.18
CA LEU A 529 -21.59 -14.34 -11.74
C LEU A 529 -20.23 -14.17 -12.45
N GLY A 530 -20.24 -13.72 -13.71
CA GLY A 530 -19.02 -13.50 -14.50
C GLY A 530 -18.07 -12.46 -13.89
N GLY A 531 -18.60 -11.48 -13.15
CA GLY A 531 -17.80 -10.46 -12.47
C GLY A 531 -16.80 -11.01 -11.46
N ILE A 532 -17.01 -12.20 -10.89
CA ILE A 532 -16.02 -12.81 -9.98
C ILE A 532 -14.70 -13.05 -10.73
N VAL A 533 -14.77 -13.60 -11.95
CA VAL A 533 -13.57 -13.88 -12.76
C VAL A 533 -12.87 -12.57 -13.14
N TYR A 534 -13.65 -11.56 -13.53
CA TYR A 534 -13.11 -10.25 -13.91
C TYR A 534 -12.42 -9.54 -12.75
N HIS A 535 -13.09 -9.39 -11.59
CA HIS A 535 -12.47 -8.75 -10.43
C HIS A 535 -11.25 -9.53 -9.90
N PHE A 536 -11.26 -10.87 -9.99
CA PHE A 536 -10.12 -11.70 -9.60
C PHE A 536 -8.88 -11.39 -10.45
N PHE A 537 -8.99 -11.54 -11.78
CA PHE A 537 -7.88 -11.24 -12.67
C PHE A 537 -7.47 -9.77 -12.61
N ASN A 538 -8.43 -8.86 -12.38
CA ASN A 538 -8.14 -7.44 -12.26
C ASN A 538 -7.18 -7.17 -11.09
N ASN A 539 -7.47 -7.75 -9.92
CA ASN A 539 -6.60 -7.62 -8.75
C ASN A 539 -5.21 -8.21 -9.01
N GLU A 540 -5.10 -9.39 -9.63
CA GLU A 540 -3.81 -10.02 -9.90
C GLU A 540 -2.95 -9.21 -10.88
N TYR A 541 -3.54 -8.65 -11.95
CA TYR A 541 -2.77 -7.82 -12.89
C TYR A 541 -2.41 -6.45 -12.30
N GLN A 542 -3.31 -5.81 -11.55
CA GLN A 542 -3.00 -4.52 -10.93
C GLN A 542 -1.86 -4.60 -9.93
N ALA A 543 -1.64 -5.76 -9.29
CA ALA A 543 -0.57 -5.95 -8.33
C ALA A 543 0.81 -5.74 -8.98
N LEU A 544 0.92 -5.98 -10.29
CA LEU A 544 2.14 -5.78 -11.07
C LEU A 544 2.44 -4.29 -11.34
N GLY A 545 1.44 -3.42 -11.23
CA GLY A 545 1.57 -1.97 -11.42
C GLY A 545 2.32 -1.26 -10.28
N ILE A 546 2.73 -2.01 -9.26
CA ILE A 546 3.47 -1.50 -8.11
C ILE A 546 4.93 -1.13 -8.45
N LEU A 547 5.49 -1.80 -9.45
CA LEU A 547 6.80 -1.45 -10.01
C LEU A 547 6.63 -0.39 -11.10
N PRO A 548 7.69 0.38 -11.40
CA PRO A 548 7.67 1.34 -12.48
C PRO A 548 7.21 0.71 -13.80
N VAL A 549 6.33 1.42 -14.52
CA VAL A 549 5.81 1.02 -15.84
C VAL A 549 6.30 1.97 -16.94
N ASN A 550 7.35 2.73 -16.65
CA ASN A 550 8.04 3.64 -17.55
C ASN A 550 9.56 3.50 -17.34
N PHE A 551 10.31 3.53 -18.44
CA PHE A 551 11.77 3.59 -18.47
C PHE A 551 12.25 4.96 -18.04
N THR A 552 11.58 6.04 -18.49
CA THR A 552 11.91 7.42 -18.13
C THR A 552 11.77 7.65 -16.62
N ILE A 553 12.69 8.39 -16.00
CA ILE A 553 12.68 8.69 -14.55
C ILE A 553 11.70 9.84 -14.25
N LEU A 554 10.41 9.53 -14.41
CA LEU A 554 9.31 10.44 -14.09
C LEU A 554 9.32 10.81 -12.60
N SER A 555 8.78 11.98 -12.28
CA SER A 555 8.44 12.29 -10.89
C SER A 555 7.26 11.41 -10.45
N ASN A 556 7.12 11.17 -9.13
CA ASN A 556 6.03 10.33 -8.62
C ASN A 556 4.66 10.90 -9.04
N SER A 557 4.54 12.23 -9.11
CA SER A 557 3.34 12.93 -9.56
C SER A 557 3.04 12.77 -11.05
N ASP A 558 4.06 12.70 -11.91
CA ASP A 558 3.89 12.49 -13.36
C ASP A 558 3.65 11.02 -13.67
N GLN A 559 4.25 10.11 -12.88
CA GLN A 559 4.09 8.68 -13.04
C GLN A 559 2.63 8.27 -12.89
N VAL A 560 1.96 8.75 -11.84
CA VAL A 560 0.54 8.47 -11.58
C VAL A 560 -0.42 9.39 -12.35
N ALA A 561 0.09 10.32 -13.16
CA ALA A 561 -0.72 11.08 -14.11
C ALA A 561 -0.96 10.31 -15.42
N GLN A 562 -0.33 9.14 -15.58
CA GLN A 562 -0.57 8.27 -16.73
C GLN A 562 -1.98 7.67 -16.70
N PRO A 563 -2.60 7.37 -17.87
CA PRO A 563 -3.98 6.86 -17.97
C PRO A 563 -4.29 5.57 -17.19
N ILE A 564 -3.27 4.84 -16.75
CA ILE A 564 -3.38 3.61 -15.94
C ILE A 564 -3.90 3.90 -14.53
N TRP A 565 -3.66 5.11 -14.01
CA TRP A 565 -4.11 5.58 -12.70
C TRP A 565 -5.28 6.56 -12.78
N ASP A 566 -5.91 6.70 -13.95
CA ASP A 566 -7.07 7.57 -14.13
C ASP A 566 -8.22 7.14 -13.21
N LEU A 567 -8.67 8.08 -12.38
CA LEU A 567 -9.76 7.93 -11.42
C LEU A 567 -11.12 8.33 -11.98
N SER A 568 -11.13 9.01 -13.14
CA SER A 568 -12.36 9.54 -13.73
C SER A 568 -13.23 8.46 -14.34
N GLU A 569 -12.67 7.28 -14.65
CA GLU A 569 -13.38 6.18 -15.27
C GLU A 569 -13.18 4.88 -14.48
N SER A 570 -14.29 4.28 -14.02
CA SER A 570 -14.24 2.96 -13.41
C SER A 570 -14.19 1.87 -14.48
N ARG A 571 -12.98 1.39 -14.76
CA ARG A 571 -12.71 0.36 -15.75
C ARG A 571 -11.72 -0.69 -15.25
N PRO A 572 -11.83 -1.94 -15.74
CA PRO A 572 -10.84 -2.95 -15.40
C PRO A 572 -9.48 -2.60 -16.02
N PHE A 573 -8.42 -3.04 -15.35
CA PHE A 573 -7.02 -2.76 -15.68
C PHE A 573 -6.65 -3.17 -17.10
N TRP A 574 -7.15 -4.30 -17.61
CA TRP A 574 -6.85 -4.73 -18.99
C TRP A 574 -7.51 -3.85 -20.07
N LYS A 575 -8.52 -3.05 -19.72
CA LYS A 575 -9.15 -2.03 -20.61
C LYS A 575 -8.52 -0.64 -20.44
N ALA A 576 -7.61 -0.45 -19.48
CA ALA A 576 -6.89 0.81 -19.35
C ALA A 576 -6.08 1.12 -20.63
N GLU A 577 -5.86 2.41 -20.85
CA GLU A 577 -4.98 2.90 -21.90
C GLU A 577 -3.52 2.68 -21.50
N PHE A 578 -2.81 1.88 -22.30
CA PHE A 578 -1.39 1.59 -22.10
C PHE A 578 -0.59 2.10 -23.28
N SER A 579 0.52 2.78 -22.98
CA SER A 579 1.60 2.92 -23.96
C SER A 579 2.29 1.57 -24.18
N ILE A 580 3.02 1.45 -25.30
CA ILE A 580 3.85 0.27 -25.60
C ILE A 580 4.88 0.03 -24.49
N GLU A 581 5.44 1.11 -23.95
CA GLU A 581 6.37 1.09 -22.82
C GLU A 581 5.74 0.47 -21.57
N ASN A 582 4.51 0.86 -21.23
CA ASN A 582 3.79 0.28 -20.09
C ASN A 582 3.60 -1.23 -20.26
N LEU A 583 3.20 -1.70 -21.44
CA LEU A 583 3.00 -3.12 -21.70
C LEU A 583 4.30 -3.93 -21.58
N ILE A 584 5.41 -3.40 -22.12
CA ILE A 584 6.73 -4.05 -22.03
C ILE A 584 7.14 -4.16 -20.56
N LEU A 585 7.02 -3.08 -19.79
CA LEU A 585 7.47 -3.07 -18.39
C LEU A 585 6.56 -3.88 -17.47
N LEU A 586 5.24 -3.91 -17.70
CA LEU A 586 4.35 -4.82 -16.98
C LEU A 586 4.73 -6.29 -17.22
N PHE A 587 5.14 -6.65 -18.44
CA PHE A 587 5.61 -7.99 -18.73
C PHE A 587 6.97 -8.31 -18.08
N VAL A 588 7.88 -7.32 -18.02
CA VAL A 588 9.13 -7.44 -17.25
C VAL A 588 8.84 -7.63 -15.76
N ASN A 589 7.91 -6.86 -15.20
CA ASN A 589 7.48 -6.94 -13.81
C ASN A 589 6.87 -8.31 -13.50
N LEU A 590 6.04 -8.85 -14.40
CA LEU A 590 5.55 -10.23 -14.32
C LEU A 590 6.71 -11.24 -14.32
N GLY A 591 7.70 -11.08 -15.21
CA GLY A 591 8.88 -11.94 -15.26
C GLY A 591 9.65 -11.95 -13.94
N ILE A 592 9.90 -10.78 -13.35
CA ILE A 592 10.56 -10.63 -12.05
C ILE A 592 9.76 -11.32 -10.95
N PHE A 593 8.45 -11.10 -10.90
CA PHE A 593 7.54 -11.72 -9.93
C PHE A 593 7.57 -13.26 -10.03
N LEU A 594 7.51 -13.81 -11.25
CA LEU A 594 7.58 -15.25 -11.49
C LEU A 594 8.95 -15.84 -11.13
N ILE A 595 10.05 -15.15 -11.41
CA ILE A 595 11.40 -15.55 -10.96
C ILE A 595 11.42 -15.63 -9.43
N GLY A 596 10.79 -14.69 -8.74
CA GLY A 596 10.65 -14.70 -7.28
C GLY A 596 9.90 -15.92 -6.76
N ILE A 597 8.71 -16.19 -7.31
CA ILE A 597 7.88 -17.35 -6.96
C ILE A 597 8.68 -18.64 -7.15
N LEU A 598 9.29 -18.83 -8.31
CA LEU A 598 10.03 -20.04 -8.64
C LEU A 598 11.28 -20.21 -7.79
N SER A 599 11.98 -19.12 -7.46
CA SER A 599 13.15 -19.14 -6.59
C SER A 599 12.81 -19.61 -5.18
N LEU A 600 11.68 -19.14 -4.64
CA LEU A 600 11.20 -19.58 -3.32
C LEU A 600 10.60 -20.99 -3.38
N PHE A 601 9.82 -21.32 -4.41
CA PHE A 601 9.25 -22.66 -4.58
C PHE A 601 10.31 -23.74 -4.75
N LYS A 602 11.32 -23.51 -5.61
CA LYS A 602 12.42 -24.47 -5.80
C LYS A 602 13.14 -24.78 -4.49
N LYS A 603 13.13 -23.84 -3.55
CA LYS A 603 13.88 -23.92 -2.30
C LYS A 603 13.08 -24.45 -1.11
N PHE A 604 11.82 -24.06 -1.02
CA PHE A 604 10.93 -24.36 0.10
C PHE A 604 9.76 -25.28 -0.26
N GLY A 605 9.66 -25.69 -1.53
CA GLY A 605 8.50 -26.37 -2.07
C GLY A 605 7.23 -25.53 -1.85
N VAL A 606 6.15 -26.21 -1.47
CA VAL A 606 4.84 -25.60 -1.23
C VAL A 606 4.88 -24.53 -0.13
N ILE A 607 5.79 -24.63 0.85
CA ILE A 607 5.93 -23.62 1.92
C ILE A 607 6.28 -22.25 1.33
N GLY A 608 7.09 -22.23 0.26
CA GLY A 608 7.46 -20.99 -0.44
C GLY A 608 6.29 -20.33 -1.18
N LEU A 609 5.15 -21.03 -1.32
CA LEU A 609 3.92 -20.52 -1.95
C LEU A 609 2.88 -20.03 -0.94
N ILE A 610 3.10 -20.18 0.37
CA ILE A 610 2.12 -19.74 1.39
C ILE A 610 1.75 -18.25 1.24
N PRO A 611 2.69 -17.30 1.06
CA PRO A 611 2.33 -15.91 0.79
C PRO A 611 1.42 -15.77 -0.44
N LEU A 612 1.75 -16.45 -1.54
CA LEU A 612 0.95 -16.42 -2.78
C LEU A 612 -0.45 -16.99 -2.57
N ILE A 613 -0.56 -18.11 -1.84
CA ILE A 613 -1.85 -18.73 -1.50
C ILE A 613 -2.72 -17.75 -0.71
N ILE A 614 -2.13 -17.00 0.24
CA ILE A 614 -2.82 -15.96 1.01
C ILE A 614 -3.33 -14.85 0.08
N GLN A 615 -2.49 -14.31 -0.82
CA GLN A 615 -2.88 -13.27 -1.78
C GLN A 615 -4.02 -13.75 -2.69
N ILE A 616 -3.86 -14.90 -3.36
CA ILE A 616 -4.87 -15.44 -4.29
C ILE A 616 -6.19 -15.67 -3.57
N SER A 617 -6.16 -16.23 -2.36
CA SER A 617 -7.38 -16.51 -1.59
C SER A 617 -8.06 -15.23 -1.13
N TYR A 618 -7.28 -14.21 -0.75
CA TYR A 618 -7.81 -12.90 -0.38
C TYR A 618 -8.40 -12.16 -1.60
N HIS A 619 -7.73 -12.20 -2.75
CA HIS A 619 -8.24 -11.64 -4.00
C HIS A 619 -9.49 -12.37 -4.49
N PHE A 620 -9.61 -13.68 -4.25
CA PHE A 620 -10.85 -14.41 -4.47
C PHE A 620 -11.99 -13.90 -3.57
N GLY A 621 -11.70 -13.59 -2.30
CA GLY A 621 -12.67 -12.94 -1.41
C GLY A 621 -13.11 -11.55 -1.87
N ASN A 622 -12.17 -10.72 -2.33
CA ASN A 622 -12.49 -9.43 -2.95
C ASN A 622 -13.33 -9.58 -4.22
N ALA A 623 -13.00 -10.57 -5.05
CA ALA A 623 -13.72 -10.87 -6.28
C ALA A 623 -15.14 -11.35 -6.02
N PHE A 624 -15.34 -12.16 -4.97
CA PHE A 624 -16.68 -12.54 -4.50
C PHE A 624 -17.48 -11.32 -4.02
N ALA A 625 -16.82 -10.35 -3.38
CA ALA A 625 -17.43 -9.07 -3.02
C ALA A 625 -17.55 -8.08 -4.20
N LYS A 626 -17.06 -8.44 -5.40
CA LYS A 626 -17.02 -7.62 -6.62
C LYS A 626 -16.38 -6.25 -6.38
N THR A 627 -15.21 -6.28 -5.75
CA THR A 627 -14.38 -5.11 -5.47
C THR A 627 -12.96 -5.38 -5.93
N SER A 628 -12.34 -4.40 -6.57
CA SER A 628 -10.95 -4.57 -7.02
C SER A 628 -10.19 -3.26 -7.12
N GLY A 629 -8.89 -3.34 -6.93
CA GLY A 629 -7.98 -2.19 -6.97
C GLY A 629 -7.99 -1.32 -5.71
N GLY A 630 -7.19 -0.25 -5.75
CA GLY A 630 -7.06 0.74 -4.68
C GLY A 630 -6.89 0.10 -3.30
N ARG A 631 -7.75 0.50 -2.37
CA ARG A 631 -7.73 0.02 -0.98
C ARG A 631 -7.87 -1.49 -0.83
N TYR A 632 -8.60 -2.15 -1.72
CA TYR A 632 -8.92 -3.57 -1.58
C TYR A 632 -7.69 -4.45 -1.75
N MET A 633 -6.60 -3.95 -2.32
CA MET A 633 -5.35 -4.71 -2.50
C MET A 633 -4.40 -4.60 -1.30
N GLN A 634 -4.52 -3.54 -0.51
CA GLN A 634 -3.58 -3.21 0.58
C GLN A 634 -3.32 -4.34 1.57
N PRO A 635 -4.31 -5.17 1.98
CA PRO A 635 -4.08 -6.26 2.93
C PRO A 635 -3.07 -7.32 2.48
N VAL A 636 -2.83 -7.44 1.17
CA VAL A 636 -1.96 -8.48 0.58
C VAL A 636 -0.90 -7.96 -0.37
N ASN A 637 -0.81 -6.64 -0.63
CA ASN A 637 0.24 -6.05 -1.47
C ASN A 637 1.67 -6.45 -1.04
N TRP A 638 1.89 -6.68 0.25
CA TRP A 638 3.15 -7.19 0.80
C TRP A 638 3.61 -8.53 0.22
N VAL A 639 2.68 -9.37 -0.26
CA VAL A 639 3.01 -10.64 -0.93
C VAL A 639 3.67 -10.35 -2.27
N THR A 640 3.09 -9.45 -3.07
CA THR A 640 3.67 -9.05 -4.35
C THR A 640 5.03 -8.39 -4.16
N TYR A 641 5.17 -7.52 -3.15
CA TYR A 641 6.48 -6.97 -2.75
C TYR A 641 7.50 -8.05 -2.43
N LEU A 642 7.14 -9.06 -1.61
CA LEU A 642 8.04 -10.13 -1.19
C LEU A 642 8.58 -10.93 -2.39
N TYR A 643 7.71 -11.30 -3.34
CA TYR A 643 8.14 -12.05 -4.53
C TYR A 643 8.92 -11.20 -5.52
N ILE A 644 8.58 -9.92 -5.68
CA ILE A 644 9.39 -8.98 -6.48
C ILE A 644 10.80 -8.85 -5.90
N VAL A 645 10.91 -8.65 -4.58
CA VAL A 645 12.20 -8.62 -3.88
C VAL A 645 12.98 -9.91 -4.11
N ALA A 646 12.32 -11.06 -3.95
CA ALA A 646 12.94 -12.36 -4.20
C ALA A 646 13.45 -12.50 -5.65
N GLY A 647 12.66 -12.03 -6.62
CA GLY A 647 12.98 -12.06 -8.04
C GLY A 647 14.16 -11.18 -8.39
N LEU A 648 14.15 -9.92 -7.94
CA LEU A 648 15.23 -8.96 -8.14
C LEU A 648 16.53 -9.44 -7.49
N VAL A 649 16.47 -9.95 -6.26
CA VAL A 649 17.65 -10.51 -5.58
C VAL A 649 18.18 -11.73 -6.33
N ALA A 650 17.31 -12.66 -6.76
CA ALA A 650 17.73 -13.84 -7.51
C ALA A 650 18.39 -13.45 -8.85
N LEU A 651 17.82 -12.49 -9.57
CA LEU A 651 18.36 -11.96 -10.82
C LEU A 651 19.72 -11.28 -10.59
N LEU A 652 19.83 -10.41 -9.59
CA LEU A 652 21.09 -9.73 -9.27
C LEU A 652 22.19 -10.71 -8.85
N LEU A 653 21.87 -11.69 -7.99
CA LEU A 653 22.85 -12.70 -7.59
C LEU A 653 23.29 -13.54 -8.79
N PHE A 654 22.38 -13.89 -9.71
CA PHE A 654 22.72 -14.55 -10.96
C PHE A 654 23.69 -13.71 -11.81
N LEU A 655 23.40 -12.42 -11.99
CA LEU A 655 24.26 -11.49 -12.73
C LEU A 655 25.63 -11.33 -12.06
N MET A 656 25.68 -11.11 -10.75
CA MET A 656 26.93 -10.99 -9.99
C MET A 656 27.79 -12.27 -10.07
N ASN A 657 27.14 -13.44 -10.09
CA ASN A 657 27.80 -14.73 -10.22
C ASN A 657 28.45 -14.95 -11.59
N LEU A 658 28.05 -14.22 -12.64
CA LEU A 658 28.73 -14.26 -13.93
C LEU A 658 30.14 -13.68 -13.86
N PHE A 659 30.37 -12.68 -12.99
CA PHE A 659 31.63 -11.92 -12.91
C PHE A 659 32.54 -12.34 -11.73
N ARG A 660 32.22 -13.44 -11.04
CA ARG A 660 32.96 -13.93 -9.87
C ARG A 660 33.34 -15.40 -10.00
N LYS A 661 34.54 -15.73 -9.53
CA LYS A 661 35.00 -17.11 -9.32
C LYS A 661 34.30 -17.74 -8.11
N GLU A 662 34.28 -17.02 -6.98
CA GLU A 662 33.51 -17.40 -5.79
C GLU A 662 32.04 -16.99 -5.96
N LYS A 663 31.19 -17.97 -6.22
CA LYS A 663 29.77 -17.73 -6.46
C LYS A 663 29.06 -17.39 -5.14
N PHE A 664 28.30 -16.30 -5.17
CA PHE A 664 27.28 -16.04 -4.17
C PHE A 664 26.26 -17.18 -4.17
N ARG A 665 26.02 -17.73 -2.99
CA ARG A 665 24.94 -18.68 -2.77
C ARG A 665 23.91 -18.01 -1.87
N LEU A 666 22.65 -18.29 -2.14
CA LEU A 666 21.60 -18.03 -1.19
C LEU A 666 21.79 -18.98 0.00
N ASN A 667 22.39 -18.49 1.09
CA ASN A 667 22.67 -19.22 2.33
C ASN A 667 21.38 -19.68 2.99
N MET A 668 20.87 -20.84 2.60
CA MET A 668 19.59 -21.34 3.10
C MET A 668 19.60 -22.85 3.18
N PRO A 669 19.11 -23.44 4.29
CA PRO A 669 18.86 -24.87 4.36
C PRO A 669 17.70 -25.23 3.41
N VAL A 670 17.81 -26.38 2.73
CA VAL A 670 16.70 -26.96 1.97
C VAL A 670 15.72 -27.56 2.98
N PHE A 671 14.44 -27.24 2.86
CA PHE A 671 13.42 -27.87 3.71
C PHE A 671 13.24 -29.33 3.30
N GLN A 672 13.51 -30.26 4.23
CA GLN A 672 13.21 -31.68 4.08
C GLN A 672 12.08 -32.04 5.04
N LYS A 673 10.98 -32.52 4.46
CA LYS A 673 9.72 -32.77 5.17
C LYS A 673 9.85 -33.97 6.12
N GLU A 674 10.54 -35.01 5.69
CA GLU A 674 10.74 -36.26 6.42
C GLU A 674 11.56 -36.04 7.71
N ASP A 675 12.52 -35.11 7.69
CA ASP A 675 13.37 -34.81 8.86
C ASP A 675 12.61 -34.15 10.03
N GLN A 676 11.48 -33.50 9.74
CA GLN A 676 10.74 -32.69 10.73
C GLN A 676 9.52 -33.41 11.31
N ILE A 677 9.13 -34.55 10.74
CA ILE A 677 7.98 -35.34 11.19
C ILE A 677 8.48 -36.51 12.03
N HIS A 678 8.58 -36.29 13.34
CA HIS A 678 8.86 -37.37 14.29
C HIS A 678 7.54 -37.95 14.86
N PRO A 679 7.50 -39.25 15.22
CA PRO A 679 6.38 -39.79 15.98
C PRO A 679 6.27 -39.06 17.32
N VAL A 680 5.17 -38.34 17.53
CA VAL A 680 4.90 -37.67 18.81
C VAL A 680 4.30 -38.70 19.77
N ALA A 681 5.13 -39.28 20.62
CA ALA A 681 4.65 -39.96 21.82
C ALA A 681 4.26 -38.90 22.86
N GLY A 682 2.95 -38.69 23.10
CA GLY A 682 2.49 -37.73 24.09
C GLY A 682 1.05 -37.23 23.92
N HIS A 683 0.58 -36.52 24.95
CA HIS A 683 -0.74 -35.89 25.05
C HIS A 683 -0.96 -34.87 23.91
N PHE A 684 -2.20 -34.80 23.41
CA PHE A 684 -2.62 -33.93 22.32
C PHE A 684 -2.36 -32.44 22.63
N PHE A 685 -2.63 -31.99 23.86
CA PHE A 685 -2.41 -30.61 24.31
C PHE A 685 -1.30 -30.53 25.36
N GLY A 686 -0.14 -30.02 24.96
CA GLY A 686 0.92 -29.63 25.89
C GLY A 686 0.65 -28.23 26.50
N PRO A 687 1.46 -27.81 27.48
CA PRO A 687 1.28 -26.53 28.19
C PRO A 687 1.35 -25.32 27.25
N LYS A 688 2.19 -25.38 26.19
CA LYS A 688 2.28 -24.31 25.19
C LYS A 688 0.99 -24.15 24.38
N GLN A 689 0.34 -25.25 24.02
CA GLN A 689 -0.94 -25.23 23.32
C GLN A 689 -2.02 -24.60 24.21
N TRP A 690 -2.13 -25.04 25.46
CA TRP A 690 -3.08 -24.47 26.42
C TRP A 690 -2.84 -22.98 26.65
N GLY A 691 -1.57 -22.54 26.74
CA GLY A 691 -1.24 -21.12 26.84
C GLY A 691 -1.74 -20.31 25.65
N VAL A 692 -1.53 -20.80 24.41
CA VAL A 692 -2.04 -20.13 23.20
C VAL A 692 -3.56 -20.12 23.15
N LEU A 693 -4.23 -21.23 23.50
CA LEU A 693 -5.69 -21.30 23.54
C LEU A 693 -6.29 -20.39 24.62
N GLY A 694 -5.66 -20.29 25.79
CA GLY A 694 -6.06 -19.37 26.84
C GLY A 694 -5.94 -17.91 26.39
N LEU A 695 -4.83 -17.54 25.75
CA LEU A 695 -4.68 -16.21 25.15
C LEU A 695 -5.69 -15.94 24.04
N ALA A 696 -5.99 -16.93 23.19
CA ALA A 696 -6.99 -16.82 22.15
C ALA A 696 -8.39 -16.54 22.73
N LEU A 697 -8.77 -17.25 23.80
CA LEU A 697 -10.04 -17.00 24.49
C LEU A 697 -10.08 -15.62 25.15
N LEU A 698 -9.01 -15.24 25.88
CA LEU A 698 -8.93 -13.91 26.51
C LEU A 698 -9.08 -12.80 25.46
N PHE A 699 -8.42 -12.95 24.31
CA PHE A 699 -8.52 -12.01 23.20
C PHE A 699 -9.91 -11.99 22.57
N GLY A 700 -10.54 -13.15 22.34
CA GLY A 700 -11.91 -13.24 21.81
C GLY A 700 -12.96 -12.62 22.73
N MET A 701 -12.76 -12.71 24.05
CA MET A 701 -13.66 -12.14 25.05
C MET A 701 -13.59 -10.61 25.15
N VAL A 702 -12.56 -9.95 24.58
CA VAL A 702 -12.43 -8.48 24.64
C VAL A 702 -13.66 -7.79 24.06
N LEU A 703 -14.18 -8.25 22.92
CA LEU A 703 -15.31 -7.57 22.27
C LEU A 703 -16.62 -7.65 23.07
N PRO A 704 -17.06 -8.83 23.57
CA PRO A 704 -18.16 -8.89 24.52
C PRO A 704 -17.96 -8.07 25.80
N ILE A 705 -16.74 -8.03 26.35
CA ILE A 705 -16.43 -7.25 27.56
C ILE A 705 -16.60 -5.74 27.31
N LEU A 706 -16.21 -5.25 26.13
CA LEU A 706 -16.36 -3.83 25.77
C LEU A 706 -17.85 -3.39 25.72
N ASN A 707 -18.77 -4.31 25.45
CA ASN A 707 -20.21 -4.05 25.53
C ASN A 707 -20.73 -3.87 26.97
N MET A 708 -19.92 -4.17 27.98
CA MET A 708 -20.29 -4.06 29.40
C MET A 708 -19.70 -2.82 30.06
N LEU A 709 -19.03 -1.95 29.31
CA LEU A 709 -18.49 -0.71 29.85
C LEU A 709 -19.63 0.20 30.35
N PRO A 710 -19.43 0.93 31.45
CA PRO A 710 -20.46 1.79 32.03
C PRO A 710 -20.72 2.99 31.12
N ASN A 711 -21.99 3.34 30.93
CA ASN A 711 -22.42 4.50 30.15
C ASN A 711 -21.83 5.81 30.71
N GLN A 712 -21.17 6.59 29.86
CA GLN A 712 -20.63 7.92 30.17
C GLN A 712 -21.38 9.07 29.47
N LEU A 713 -22.31 8.76 28.56
CA LEU A 713 -23.09 9.78 27.85
C LEU A 713 -24.20 10.35 28.74
N PRO A 714 -24.41 11.68 28.73
CA PRO A 714 -25.55 12.31 29.38
C PRO A 714 -26.87 11.86 28.74
N ALA A 715 -27.98 12.09 29.44
CA ALA A 715 -29.30 11.84 28.87
C ALA A 715 -29.50 12.69 27.60
N GLU A 716 -29.83 12.05 26.47
CA GLU A 716 -29.92 12.76 25.19
C GLU A 716 -31.03 13.82 25.19
N SER A 717 -32.13 13.57 25.89
CA SER A 717 -33.24 14.52 26.02
C SER A 717 -33.94 14.37 27.37
N GLY A 718 -34.61 15.42 27.81
CA GLY A 718 -35.32 15.43 29.09
C GLY A 718 -35.62 16.86 29.57
N GLN A 719 -36.43 16.99 30.62
CA GLN A 719 -36.78 18.30 31.19
C GLN A 719 -35.53 19.05 31.68
N ASP A 720 -34.57 18.36 32.29
CA ASP A 720 -33.34 18.97 32.82
C ASP A 720 -32.48 19.58 31.69
N VAL A 721 -32.37 18.89 30.55
CA VAL A 721 -31.63 19.38 29.37
C VAL A 721 -32.30 20.63 28.81
N THR A 722 -33.63 20.58 28.64
CA THR A 722 -34.44 21.70 28.16
C THR A 722 -34.36 22.90 29.11
N GLN A 723 -34.42 22.69 30.42
CA GLN A 723 -34.30 23.76 31.43
C GLN A 723 -32.90 24.38 31.42
N THR A 724 -31.85 23.55 31.33
CA THR A 724 -30.46 24.03 31.27
C THR A 724 -30.22 24.90 30.03
N ALA A 725 -30.74 24.46 28.87
CA ALA A 725 -30.69 25.23 27.64
C ALA A 725 -31.47 26.56 27.75
N ALA A 726 -32.70 26.51 28.28
CA ALA A 726 -33.53 27.70 28.50
C ALA A 726 -32.82 28.72 29.39
N GLN A 727 -32.31 28.27 30.54
CA GLN A 727 -31.66 29.13 31.51
C GLN A 727 -30.37 29.75 30.93
N THR A 728 -29.60 28.98 30.16
CA THR A 728 -28.39 29.50 29.50
C THR A 728 -28.72 30.57 28.45
N LEU A 729 -29.69 30.30 27.57
CA LEU A 729 -30.05 31.21 26.48
C LEU A 729 -30.76 32.48 26.97
N VAL A 730 -31.64 32.36 27.97
CA VAL A 730 -32.34 33.50 28.58
C VAL A 730 -31.36 34.35 29.40
N ASN A 731 -30.49 33.75 30.21
CA ASN A 731 -29.48 34.50 30.98
C ASN A 731 -28.47 35.21 30.09
N ALA A 732 -28.12 34.61 28.96
CA ALA A 732 -27.27 35.25 27.95
C ALA A 732 -27.99 36.36 27.16
N GLY A 733 -29.28 36.59 27.39
CA GLY A 733 -30.10 37.60 26.70
C GLY A 733 -30.37 37.26 25.24
N VAL A 734 -30.21 36.00 24.85
CA VAL A 734 -30.43 35.54 23.46
C VAL A 734 -31.92 35.40 23.16
N LEU A 735 -32.71 34.99 24.16
CA LEU A 735 -34.16 34.77 24.07
C LEU A 735 -34.89 35.31 25.30
N THR A 736 -36.16 35.69 25.12
CA THR A 736 -37.10 35.83 26.24
C THR A 736 -37.74 34.50 26.59
N GLU A 737 -38.26 34.39 27.82
CA GLU A 737 -38.99 33.19 28.26
C GLU A 737 -40.18 32.88 27.34
N GLU A 738 -40.91 33.91 26.88
CA GLU A 738 -42.03 33.75 25.95
C GLU A 738 -41.58 33.18 24.58
N GLN A 739 -40.47 33.68 24.04
CA GLN A 739 -39.90 33.17 22.79
C GLN A 739 -39.45 31.72 22.93
N TRP A 740 -38.87 31.35 24.07
CA TRP A 740 -38.48 29.98 24.37
C TRP A 740 -39.68 29.04 24.40
N GLN A 741 -40.76 29.41 25.10
CA GLN A 741 -41.99 28.59 25.16
C GLN A 741 -42.63 28.42 23.78
N ASN A 742 -42.64 29.48 22.97
CA ASN A 742 -43.13 29.40 21.58
C ASN A 742 -42.26 28.48 20.71
N PHE A 743 -40.94 28.53 20.87
CA PHE A 743 -40.02 27.66 20.14
C PHE A 743 -40.19 26.18 20.52
N ILE A 744 -40.18 25.87 21.82
CA ILE A 744 -40.27 24.48 22.30
C ILE A 744 -41.66 23.86 22.05
N GLY A 745 -42.69 24.69 21.89
CA GLY A 745 -44.03 24.27 21.49
C GLY A 745 -44.13 23.82 20.03
N ASN A 746 -43.12 24.09 19.19
CA ASN A 746 -43.09 23.62 17.81
C ASN A 746 -42.68 22.13 17.76
N PRO A 747 -43.43 21.26 17.06
CA PRO A 747 -43.14 19.82 16.99
C PRO A 747 -41.80 19.47 16.32
N ASN A 748 -41.26 20.36 15.48
CA ASN A 748 -39.97 20.20 14.82
C ASN A 748 -38.81 20.82 15.61
N SER A 749 -39.09 21.48 16.75
CA SER A 749 -38.05 21.92 17.66
C SER A 749 -37.39 20.73 18.34
N LEU A 750 -36.07 20.82 18.55
CA LEU A 750 -35.29 19.78 19.18
C LEU A 750 -34.26 20.41 20.13
N VAL A 751 -34.25 19.91 21.36
CA VAL A 751 -33.26 20.23 22.40
C VAL A 751 -32.65 18.91 22.86
N VAL A 752 -31.38 18.69 22.50
CA VAL A 752 -30.71 17.40 22.70
C VAL A 752 -29.28 17.58 23.18
N GLN A 753 -28.81 16.66 24.01
CA GLN A 753 -27.47 16.66 24.59
C GLN A 753 -26.64 15.46 24.09
N GLY A 754 -25.33 15.65 23.96
CA GLY A 754 -24.39 14.57 23.65
C GLY A 754 -22.93 15.03 23.66
N ALA A 755 -22.03 14.18 23.15
CA ALA A 755 -20.61 14.49 23.04
C ALA A 755 -20.24 14.90 21.61
N ALA A 756 -19.62 16.07 21.42
CA ALA A 756 -19.28 16.67 20.15
C ALA A 756 -17.92 16.23 19.59
N TYR A 757 -17.85 16.02 18.28
CA TYR A 757 -16.68 15.59 17.53
C TYR A 757 -16.70 16.19 16.11
N HIS A 758 -15.55 16.22 15.46
CA HIS A 758 -15.41 16.56 14.03
C HIS A 758 -15.95 17.96 13.67
N ALA A 759 -15.81 18.91 14.59
CA ALA A 759 -16.24 20.27 14.39
C ALA A 759 -15.48 20.92 13.22
N SER A 760 -16.20 21.24 12.14
CA SER A 760 -15.63 21.73 10.89
C SER A 760 -16.42 22.91 10.34
N TYR A 761 -15.77 24.07 10.25
CA TYR A 761 -16.35 25.27 9.67
C TYR A 761 -16.03 25.41 8.18
N PHE A 762 -17.01 25.11 7.32
CA PHE A 762 -16.87 25.17 5.87
C PHE A 762 -18.22 25.40 5.18
N ARG A 763 -18.21 25.55 3.86
CA ARG A 763 -19.43 25.60 3.05
C ARG A 763 -19.89 24.18 2.78
N SER A 764 -20.88 23.72 3.52
CA SER A 764 -21.42 22.36 3.33
C SER A 764 -22.01 22.22 1.92
N LYS A 765 -21.80 21.05 1.33
CA LYS A 765 -22.41 20.65 0.06
C LYS A 765 -23.76 19.95 0.24
N PHE A 766 -24.13 19.63 1.48
CA PHE A 766 -25.29 18.80 1.79
C PHE A 766 -26.50 19.64 2.23
N TYR A 767 -26.33 20.55 3.19
CA TYR A 767 -27.42 21.38 3.72
C TYR A 767 -27.11 22.86 3.58
N ASN A 768 -28.05 23.61 3.01
CA ASN A 768 -27.96 25.05 2.70
C ASN A 768 -26.67 25.42 1.92
N ILE A 769 -26.58 24.87 0.70
CA ILE A 769 -25.41 24.92 -0.17
C ILE A 769 -24.93 26.36 -0.38
N GLY A 770 -23.64 26.59 -0.16
CA GLY A 770 -22.98 27.85 -0.45
C GLY A 770 -22.87 28.81 0.75
N ASP A 771 -23.64 28.62 1.81
CA ASP A 771 -23.45 29.35 3.07
C ASP A 771 -22.38 28.66 3.94
N PRO A 772 -21.43 29.39 4.54
CA PRO A 772 -20.49 28.81 5.48
C PRO A 772 -21.19 28.56 6.82
N GLY A 773 -20.94 27.39 7.41
CA GLY A 773 -21.49 26.99 8.69
C GLY A 773 -20.56 26.03 9.43
N LEU A 774 -20.78 25.89 10.72
CA LEU A 774 -20.11 24.90 11.55
C LEU A 774 -20.92 23.60 11.48
N GLU A 775 -20.35 22.58 10.83
CA GLU A 775 -20.84 21.21 10.86
C GLU A 775 -20.21 20.50 12.07
N THR A 776 -21.00 19.77 12.86
CA THR A 776 -20.51 19.04 14.04
C THR A 776 -21.25 17.74 14.20
N MET A 777 -20.50 16.67 14.47
CA MET A 777 -21.04 15.36 14.82
C MET A 777 -21.21 15.28 16.33
N VAL A 778 -22.41 15.03 16.84
CA VAL A 778 -22.67 14.87 18.26
C VAL A 778 -23.23 13.48 18.53
N LEU A 779 -22.56 12.70 19.39
CA LEU A 779 -22.97 11.35 19.75
C LEU A 779 -23.92 11.40 20.95
N GLY A 780 -25.18 11.06 20.72
CA GLY A 780 -26.22 10.89 21.74
C GLY A 780 -26.44 9.43 22.12
N GLN A 781 -27.28 9.18 23.12
CA GLN A 781 -27.62 7.84 23.62
C GLN A 781 -28.51 7.02 22.67
N LYS A 782 -29.16 7.66 21.69
CA LYS A 782 -30.08 7.02 20.75
C LYS A 782 -29.71 7.33 19.30
N HIS A 783 -29.14 8.51 19.06
CA HIS A 783 -28.85 8.99 17.71
C HIS A 783 -27.45 9.58 17.56
N VAL A 784 -26.91 9.50 16.35
CA VAL A 784 -25.84 10.40 15.90
C VAL A 784 -26.50 11.68 15.39
N LEU A 785 -26.20 12.81 16.01
CA LEU A 785 -26.76 14.11 15.65
C LEU A 785 -25.77 14.81 14.73
N VAL A 786 -26.24 15.23 13.55
CA VAL A 786 -25.45 16.02 12.58
C VAL A 786 -25.97 17.45 12.65
N SER A 787 -25.21 18.31 13.32
CA SER A 787 -25.57 19.70 13.59
C SER A 787 -24.97 20.64 12.55
N TYR A 788 -25.80 21.49 11.97
CA TYR A 788 -25.39 22.62 11.13
C TYR A 788 -25.72 23.95 11.84
N LEU A 789 -24.71 24.74 12.18
CA LEU A 789 -24.85 26.04 12.83
C LEU A 789 -24.31 27.16 11.92
N PHE A 790 -25.16 28.10 11.48
CA PHE A 790 -24.74 29.18 10.58
C PHE A 790 -24.15 30.36 11.34
N MET A 791 -22.83 30.49 11.32
CA MET A 791 -22.14 31.58 12.01
C MET A 791 -21.10 32.23 11.10
N LYS A 792 -20.73 33.47 11.42
CA LYS A 792 -19.75 34.23 10.61
C LYS A 792 -18.34 33.64 10.66
N PHE A 793 -17.90 33.17 11.83
CA PHE A 793 -16.63 32.46 12.04
C PHE A 793 -16.55 31.96 13.50
N PRO A 794 -16.17 30.70 13.78
CA PRO A 794 -15.98 30.23 15.15
C PRO A 794 -14.68 30.81 15.73
N GLN A 795 -14.79 31.64 16.78
CA GLN A 795 -13.62 32.13 17.53
C GLN A 795 -13.28 31.26 18.75
N GLU A 796 -14.27 30.54 19.26
CA GLU A 796 -14.14 29.65 20.42
C GLU A 796 -13.64 28.28 19.96
N LYS A 797 -12.90 27.59 20.83
CA LYS A 797 -12.48 26.21 20.58
C LYS A 797 -13.64 25.28 20.90
N LEU A 798 -13.75 24.20 20.12
CA LEU A 798 -14.69 23.10 20.38
C LEU A 798 -13.90 21.80 20.35
N SER A 799 -13.39 21.40 21.51
CA SER A 799 -12.57 20.19 21.64
C SER A 799 -13.37 18.92 21.29
N ASP A 800 -12.70 17.96 20.65
CA ASP A 800 -13.30 16.64 20.42
C ASP A 800 -13.59 15.94 21.76
N GLY A 801 -14.81 15.45 21.92
CA GLY A 801 -15.32 14.84 23.16
C GLY A 801 -16.06 15.80 24.10
N SER A 802 -16.22 17.08 23.74
CA SER A 802 -16.91 18.05 24.58
C SER A 802 -18.40 17.74 24.77
N ASN A 803 -18.92 17.90 25.98
CA ASN A 803 -20.35 17.72 26.23
C ASN A 803 -21.13 18.96 25.79
N VAL A 804 -22.07 18.80 24.87
CA VAL A 804 -22.83 19.91 24.28
C VAL A 804 -24.33 19.69 24.35
N ILE A 805 -25.09 20.78 24.46
CA ILE A 805 -26.53 20.83 24.21
C ILE A 805 -26.76 21.56 22.89
N LEU A 806 -27.46 20.91 21.97
CA LEU A 806 -27.90 21.47 20.70
C LEU A 806 -29.36 21.92 20.83
N VAL A 807 -29.64 23.13 20.37
CA VAL A 807 -30.98 23.72 20.35
C VAL A 807 -31.25 24.14 18.92
N GLY A 808 -32.28 23.58 18.29
CA GLY A 808 -32.56 23.87 16.88
C GLY A 808 -33.76 23.13 16.31
N CYS A 809 -33.78 22.98 14.99
CA CYS A 809 -34.88 22.40 14.25
C CYS A 809 -34.46 21.10 13.58
N LYS A 810 -35.27 20.04 13.75
CA LYS A 810 -35.09 18.78 13.05
C LYS A 810 -35.39 18.98 11.56
N LEU A 811 -34.42 18.63 10.72
CA LEU A 811 -34.53 18.73 9.26
C LEU A 811 -34.88 17.39 8.63
N GLY A 812 -34.36 16.32 9.22
CA GLY A 812 -34.53 14.97 8.70
C GLY A 812 -33.96 13.92 9.63
N GLN A 813 -34.22 12.67 9.29
CA GLN A 813 -33.68 11.50 9.97
C GLN A 813 -33.41 10.44 8.92
N ASP A 814 -32.24 9.82 9.01
CA ASP A 814 -31.84 8.75 8.11
C ASP A 814 -31.13 7.61 8.88
N SER A 815 -30.77 6.56 8.15
CA SER A 815 -29.85 5.53 8.61
C SER A 815 -28.70 5.43 7.62
N LEU A 816 -27.47 5.63 8.10
CA LEU A 816 -26.26 5.49 7.30
C LEU A 816 -25.29 4.56 8.01
N TRP A 817 -24.78 3.56 7.28
CA TRP A 817 -23.91 2.51 7.84
C TRP A 817 -24.54 1.79 9.06
N GLY A 818 -25.87 1.71 9.12
CA GLY A 818 -26.59 1.13 10.25
C GLY A 818 -26.73 2.06 11.48
N ALA A 819 -26.11 3.24 11.48
CA ALA A 819 -26.29 4.25 12.51
C ALA A 819 -27.54 5.08 12.26
N ASN A 820 -28.35 5.30 13.30
CA ASN A 820 -29.51 6.17 13.22
C ASN A 820 -29.07 7.62 13.39
N ARG A 821 -29.33 8.47 12.40
CA ARG A 821 -28.88 9.86 12.43
C ARG A 821 -30.03 10.84 12.38
N ILE A 822 -29.90 11.94 13.11
CA ILE A 822 -30.80 13.08 13.02
C ILE A 822 -30.00 14.26 12.46
N ILE A 823 -30.55 14.86 11.40
CA ILE A 823 -29.98 16.04 10.77
C ILE A 823 -30.68 17.26 11.39
N LEU A 824 -29.90 18.15 11.98
CA LEU A 824 -30.39 19.28 12.77
C LEU A 824 -29.81 20.59 12.22
N ARG A 825 -30.67 21.59 12.01
CA ARG A 825 -30.24 22.99 11.96
C ARG A 825 -30.19 23.52 13.39
N SER A 826 -29.00 23.73 13.92
CA SER A 826 -28.82 24.31 15.25
C SER A 826 -28.96 25.81 15.19
N PHE A 827 -29.66 26.39 16.16
CA PHE A 827 -29.67 27.82 16.46
C PHE A 827 -28.69 28.17 17.57
N ALA A 828 -28.47 27.25 18.50
CA ALA A 828 -27.43 27.37 19.52
C ALA A 828 -26.76 26.01 19.77
N LEU A 829 -25.45 26.06 20.04
CA LEU A 829 -24.66 24.97 20.57
C LEU A 829 -24.04 25.46 21.88
N ILE A 830 -24.42 24.81 22.97
CA ILE A 830 -24.03 25.18 24.34
C ILE A 830 -23.06 24.12 24.85
N GLN A 831 -21.81 24.48 25.11
CA GLN A 831 -20.90 23.58 25.82
C GLN A 831 -21.24 23.56 27.30
N THR A 832 -21.35 22.35 27.85
CA THR A 832 -21.70 22.09 29.26
C THR A 832 -20.52 21.62 30.10
N ASP A 833 -19.35 21.48 29.46
CA ASP A 833 -18.09 21.13 30.10
C ASP A 833 -17.26 22.39 30.43
N ASN A 834 -15.99 22.18 30.76
CA ASN A 834 -15.10 23.25 31.25
C ASN A 834 -14.84 24.37 30.25
N GLU A 835 -15.13 24.19 28.96
CA GLU A 835 -14.94 25.23 27.94
C GLU A 835 -16.09 26.24 27.95
N ALA A 836 -17.30 25.82 28.39
CA ALA A 836 -18.49 26.64 28.66
C ALA A 836 -18.84 27.68 27.57
N SER A 837 -18.49 27.38 26.32
CA SER A 837 -18.69 28.28 25.19
C SER A 837 -20.13 28.20 24.64
N LEU A 838 -20.61 29.33 24.11
CA LEU A 838 -21.97 29.49 23.58
C LEU A 838 -21.89 29.94 22.12
N LEU A 839 -22.09 28.99 21.22
CA LEU A 839 -22.08 29.25 19.77
C LEU A 839 -23.49 29.49 19.27
N LEU A 840 -23.72 30.61 18.59
CA LEU A 840 -25.04 31.04 18.12
C LEU A 840 -25.11 31.15 16.59
N ASP A 841 -26.26 30.76 16.03
CA ASP A 841 -26.59 30.97 14.62
C ASP A 841 -26.91 32.46 14.39
N SER A 842 -26.12 33.10 13.53
CA SER A 842 -26.26 34.50 13.12
C SER A 842 -27.54 34.80 12.32
N LYS A 843 -28.20 33.75 11.81
CA LYS A 843 -29.46 33.77 11.06
C LYS A 843 -30.59 33.07 11.84
N ALA A 844 -30.44 32.85 13.15
CA ALA A 844 -31.48 32.26 13.99
C ALA A 844 -32.72 33.15 14.01
N ASN A 845 -33.87 32.60 13.57
CA ASN A 845 -35.18 33.23 13.72
C ASN A 845 -36.07 32.50 14.75
N TRP A 846 -35.53 31.45 15.39
CA TRP A 846 -36.22 30.68 16.43
C TRP A 846 -37.58 30.11 16.01
N THR A 847 -37.72 29.81 14.73
CA THR A 847 -38.91 29.15 14.15
C THR A 847 -38.49 27.92 13.36
N CYS A 848 -39.12 26.78 13.60
CA CYS A 848 -38.87 25.56 12.83
C CYS A 848 -39.84 25.42 11.66
N PRO A 849 -39.34 24.93 10.51
CA PRO A 849 -40.14 24.71 9.31
C PRO A 849 -41.19 23.61 9.50
#